data_AF-A0A504X312-F1
#
_entry.id   AF-A0A504X312-F1
#
_cell.length_a   1.000
_cell.length_b   1.000
_cell.length_c   1.000
_cell.angle_alpha   90.00
_cell.angle_beta   90.00
_cell.angle_gamma   90.00
#
_symmetry.space_group_name_H-M   'P 1'
#
loop_
_entity.id
_entity.type
_entity.pdbx_description
1 polymer ?
#
loop_
_entity_poly.entity_id
_entity_poly.type
_entity_poly.pdbx_seq_one_letter_code
_entity_poly.pdbx_strand_id
1 'polypeptide(L)'
;MYRAPKALTAALLPLTSLTLQYRRTSAVVRQGASTTADTVPPPAEGAASSASASPPMSAPASHAAAAAESEAPRSKERRRKGRDRAPASSVVPATLQASRSQRAGVATNTAPAGASLPPPRTILDFPNAYQPFDAVTPLAEFREKYDYIRADQRCSESPSVRVGGRIVSIRDMGGILFITIRSGEAQLQVLRQVNESFTKADLRAFASTLHTGDILGATGVPGRTAKGELSLYATEASILAPYVCTDQALCPDLKGFVPLTDTGIKYRYRFVDMMSSPSVVQHFRKRHAITRALRDFLDARSFVEVETPVLHSVASGANAKPFVTHHNANDADLFLRVAPELHLKQCVVGGMERVYEIGRVFRNEDADRSHNPEFTTCEFYAAYHTYKDLMTMTEEILRHLALAANGTTKITVTSCVEKKPVEIDLAQPFRRVNAYDAVQEAAGVELPPPTELSTPRGLAYMSAIMLRYNIPLPSVRTAAKMFDKLIDYFITDRVVEPTFVTDHPLFMSPLAMEQRTRPGLSARFELFINGTEYCNAYSELNDPQEQYYRFQQQLLDRQTGDDEAMALDETFLKALQVGLPPTAGWGMGIDRVAMLLNGSSTIREDILFPLLRHDATSHDAKRRCKTASFFGFNHNMTLFCLNALEEEMLKRAAPTESLEKIRQLRQCLSTMQQRDMVTYAPEDGAPRGWRYEATMAVLRLFCYRGKY
;
A
#
# COMPACT_ATOMS: atom_id res chain seq x y z
N MET A 1 -29.25 -18.23 68.94
CA MET A 1 -29.87 -16.94 69.33
C MET A 1 -30.09 -16.19 68.03
N TYR A 2 -31.32 -15.91 67.58
CA TYR A 2 -32.25 -14.87 68.07
C TYR A 2 -31.62 -13.46 67.98
N ARG A 3 -32.16 -12.48 67.22
CA ARG A 3 -33.50 -12.33 66.60
C ARG A 3 -33.44 -11.67 65.20
N ALA A 4 -34.37 -12.07 64.32
CA ALA A 4 -35.00 -11.23 63.27
C ALA A 4 -36.39 -10.76 63.83
N PRO A 5 -37.34 -10.07 63.12
CA PRO A 5 -37.68 -10.20 61.69
C PRO A 5 -38.33 -8.96 60.97
N LYS A 6 -38.86 -9.20 59.74
CA LYS A 6 -39.87 -8.42 58.95
C LYS A 6 -39.38 -7.05 58.41
N ALA A 7 -39.44 -6.70 57.11
CA ALA A 7 -40.15 -7.16 55.89
C ALA A 7 -41.61 -6.67 55.69
N LEU A 8 -41.87 -6.06 54.51
CA LEU A 8 -43.14 -6.09 53.77
C LEU A 8 -42.88 -5.85 52.26
N THR A 9 -43.86 -6.13 51.41
CA THR A 9 -43.78 -6.12 49.93
C THR A 9 -45.09 -5.65 49.27
N ALA A 10 -45.02 -5.27 47.98
CA ALA A 10 -46.15 -4.90 47.09
C ALA A 10 -46.82 -3.52 47.39
N ALA A 11 -47.62 -2.89 46.50
CA ALA A 11 -48.10 -3.29 45.16
C ALA A 11 -48.41 -2.10 44.21
N LEU A 12 -48.18 -2.30 42.90
CA LEU A 12 -48.99 -1.97 41.70
C LEU A 12 -49.89 -0.70 41.57
N LEU A 13 -49.75 -0.06 40.39
CA LEU A 13 -50.79 0.54 39.49
C LEU A 13 -51.28 2.02 39.71
N PRO A 14 -51.92 2.67 38.69
CA PRO A 14 -51.71 4.10 38.37
C PRO A 14 -52.98 4.98 38.39
N LEU A 15 -52.87 6.27 37.96
CA LEU A 15 -53.89 7.13 37.28
C LEU A 15 -53.24 8.52 36.93
N THR A 16 -53.03 8.88 35.65
CA THR A 16 -53.82 9.79 34.75
C THR A 16 -53.85 11.32 35.00
N SER A 17 -53.39 12.07 33.99
CA SER A 17 -53.93 13.31 33.37
C SER A 17 -54.48 14.51 34.18
N LEU A 18 -53.91 15.71 33.95
CA LEU A 18 -54.58 17.02 33.69
C LEU A 18 -53.49 18.10 33.44
N THR A 19 -53.15 18.54 32.23
CA THR A 19 -53.76 19.61 31.37
C THR A 19 -54.15 20.95 32.02
N LEU A 20 -53.33 21.98 31.76
CA LEU A 20 -53.63 23.43 31.60
C LEU A 20 -52.43 23.96 30.78
N GLN A 21 -52.49 24.55 29.58
CA GLN A 21 -53.42 25.51 28.95
C GLN A 21 -53.57 26.85 29.68
N TYR A 22 -52.91 27.88 29.15
CA TYR A 22 -53.45 29.25 29.09
C TYR A 22 -53.18 29.84 27.69
N ARG A 23 -54.05 30.74 27.21
CA ARG A 23 -54.09 31.13 25.78
C ARG A 23 -54.74 32.51 25.57
N ARG A 24 -54.25 33.26 24.57
CA ARG A 24 -54.76 34.60 24.11
C ARG A 24 -54.47 35.73 25.12
N THR A 25 -54.53 37.03 24.79
CA THR A 25 -55.01 37.84 23.63
C THR A 25 -54.01 38.98 23.33
N SER A 26 -54.10 39.86 22.32
CA SER A 26 -54.59 39.94 20.91
C SER A 26 -54.51 41.44 20.47
N ALA A 27 -54.79 41.76 19.19
CA ALA A 27 -54.74 43.11 18.55
C ALA A 27 -53.32 43.66 18.27
N VAL A 28 -52.93 44.23 17.11
CA VAL A 28 -53.55 44.69 15.83
C VAL A 28 -53.98 46.17 15.73
N VAL A 29 -53.05 47.03 15.29
CA VAL A 29 -53.18 48.29 14.49
C VAL A 29 -51.84 48.46 13.72
N ARG A 30 -51.66 48.77 12.42
CA ARG A 30 -52.47 49.02 11.19
C ARG A 30 -52.50 50.49 10.69
N GLN A 31 -52.33 50.67 9.37
CA GLN A 31 -52.20 51.93 8.57
C GLN A 31 -50.80 52.61 8.66
N GLY A 32 -50.24 53.20 7.58
CA GLY A 32 -50.64 53.19 6.15
C GLY A 32 -49.86 54.20 5.26
N ALA A 33 -50.01 54.10 3.92
CA ALA A 33 -49.54 55.03 2.84
C ALA A 33 -47.99 55.16 2.64
N SER A 34 -47.37 54.78 1.51
CA SER A 34 -47.36 55.30 0.10
C SER A 34 -46.46 56.55 -0.09
N THR A 35 -45.62 56.73 -1.12
CA THR A 35 -45.82 56.70 -2.61
C THR A 35 -44.45 56.55 -3.35
N THR A 36 -44.22 56.32 -4.67
CA THR A 36 -44.94 55.82 -5.90
C THR A 36 -43.92 55.70 -7.07
N ALA A 37 -44.20 54.87 -8.10
CA ALA A 37 -43.70 54.96 -9.51
C ALA A 37 -42.17 54.69 -9.78
N ASP A 38 -41.70 54.29 -10.97
CA ASP A 38 -42.35 54.13 -12.30
C ASP A 38 -41.73 53.03 -13.24
N THR A 39 -42.39 52.80 -14.39
CA THR A 39 -42.15 51.96 -15.62
C THR A 39 -40.72 51.49 -16.04
N VAL A 40 -40.37 50.34 -16.69
CA VAL A 40 -41.00 49.36 -17.67
C VAL A 40 -40.99 49.83 -19.16
N PRO A 41 -40.62 49.05 -20.24
CA PRO A 41 -39.81 47.81 -20.42
C PRO A 41 -38.82 47.81 -21.68
N PRO A 42 -38.72 46.87 -22.69
CA PRO A 42 -37.42 46.48 -23.32
C PRO A 42 -37.36 46.38 -24.89
N PRO A 43 -36.37 45.68 -25.47
CA PRO A 43 -36.55 44.65 -26.54
C PRO A 43 -35.90 43.28 -26.13
N ALA A 44 -36.28 42.07 -26.57
CA ALA A 44 -36.54 41.49 -27.92
C ALA A 44 -35.24 41.22 -28.73
N GLU A 45 -35.00 40.09 -29.43
CA GLU A 45 -35.81 38.89 -29.73
C GLU A 45 -34.94 37.67 -30.20
N GLY A 46 -35.52 36.46 -30.39
CA GLY A 46 -34.91 35.25 -31.00
C GLY A 46 -34.65 34.08 -30.03
N ALA A 47 -35.26 32.87 -30.07
CA ALA A 47 -35.62 31.90 -31.14
C ALA A 47 -34.44 30.98 -31.58
N ALA A 48 -34.54 29.64 -31.67
CA ALA A 48 -35.68 28.70 -31.53
C ALA A 48 -35.25 27.24 -31.17
N SER A 49 -36.23 26.35 -30.87
CA SER A 49 -36.34 24.86 -31.10
C SER A 49 -35.10 23.92 -31.04
N SER A 50 -35.15 22.65 -30.63
CA SER A 50 -36.22 21.66 -30.29
C SER A 50 -35.62 20.57 -29.38
N ALA A 51 -36.24 20.09 -28.30
CA ALA A 51 -37.46 19.27 -28.21
C ALA A 51 -37.35 17.83 -28.79
N SER A 52 -37.19 16.84 -27.90
CA SER A 52 -37.74 15.48 -28.05
C SER A 52 -38.09 14.94 -26.65
N ALA A 53 -39.16 14.14 -26.55
CA ALA A 53 -39.73 13.71 -25.26
C ALA A 53 -39.72 12.17 -25.09
N SER A 54 -39.91 11.73 -23.85
CA SER A 54 -39.99 10.31 -23.45
C SER A 54 -41.16 9.55 -24.11
N PRO A 55 -41.17 8.21 -24.00
CA PRO A 55 -42.08 7.64 -22.99
C PRO A 55 -41.50 6.47 -22.16
N PRO A 56 -42.06 6.16 -20.97
CA PRO A 56 -41.62 5.05 -20.11
C PRO A 56 -42.54 3.82 -20.17
N MET A 57 -41.96 2.61 -20.05
CA MET A 57 -42.55 1.32 -19.64
C MET A 57 -41.38 0.34 -19.37
N SER A 58 -41.45 -0.73 -18.56
CA SER A 58 -42.48 -1.25 -17.65
C SER A 58 -41.84 -2.28 -16.69
N ALA A 59 -42.35 -2.43 -15.47
CA ALA A 59 -42.05 -3.60 -14.65
C ALA A 59 -42.95 -4.80 -15.02
N PRO A 60 -42.48 -6.05 -14.84
CA PRO A 60 -43.34 -7.20 -14.59
C PRO A 60 -43.32 -7.59 -13.11
N ALA A 61 -44.46 -8.01 -12.58
CA ALA A 61 -44.59 -8.56 -11.23
C ALA A 61 -45.07 -10.01 -11.28
N SER A 62 -44.71 -10.78 -10.25
CA SER A 62 -45.37 -11.99 -9.75
C SER A 62 -45.79 -13.09 -10.74
N HIS A 63 -45.29 -14.30 -10.49
CA HIS A 63 -46.17 -15.47 -10.43
C HIS A 63 -46.00 -16.18 -9.08
N ALA A 64 -47.11 -16.59 -8.48
CA ALA A 64 -47.13 -17.32 -7.21
C ALA A 64 -48.17 -18.45 -7.27
N ALA A 65 -47.72 -19.68 -6.97
CA ALA A 65 -48.49 -20.90 -6.73
C ALA A 65 -47.49 -22.02 -6.39
N ALA A 66 -47.77 -23.04 -5.58
CA ALA A 66 -48.78 -23.21 -4.53
C ALA A 66 -48.28 -24.32 -3.57
N ALA A 67 -48.92 -24.54 -2.42
CA ALA A 67 -48.46 -25.51 -1.42
C ALA A 67 -49.20 -26.86 -1.47
N ALA A 68 -48.45 -27.95 -1.24
CA ALA A 68 -48.89 -29.25 -0.71
C ALA A 68 -47.63 -29.93 -0.13
N GLU A 69 -47.49 -30.17 1.18
CA GLU A 69 -48.19 -31.13 2.08
C GLU A 69 -47.66 -32.56 2.02
N SER A 70 -47.46 -33.16 3.21
CA SER A 70 -47.01 -34.55 3.49
C SER A 70 -45.57 -34.90 3.02
N GLU A 71 -44.83 -35.84 3.61
CA GLU A 71 -45.04 -36.60 4.86
C GLU A 71 -43.68 -37.00 5.47
N ALA A 72 -43.64 -37.36 6.76
CA ALA A 72 -42.51 -38.05 7.38
C ALA A 72 -42.97 -39.44 7.82
N PRO A 73 -42.11 -40.49 7.76
CA PRO A 73 -41.64 -41.01 9.06
C PRO A 73 -40.28 -41.74 9.11
N ARG A 74 -39.62 -41.59 10.27
CA ARG A 74 -38.97 -42.64 11.08
C ARG A 74 -37.94 -43.61 10.46
N SER A 75 -36.67 -43.31 10.74
CA SER A 75 -35.74 -44.13 11.55
C SER A 75 -35.78 -45.67 11.50
N LYS A 76 -34.63 -46.32 11.28
CA LYS A 76 -34.32 -47.63 11.89
C LYS A 76 -32.82 -47.84 12.21
N GLU A 77 -32.56 -47.87 13.51
CA GLU A 77 -31.36 -48.33 14.24
C GLU A 77 -30.78 -49.68 13.74
N ARG A 78 -29.43 -49.85 13.81
CA ARG A 78 -28.84 -51.12 14.32
C ARG A 78 -27.37 -51.08 14.77
N ARG A 79 -27.20 -51.07 16.10
CA ARG A 79 -26.26 -51.86 16.95
C ARG A 79 -24.75 -51.95 16.65
N ARG A 80 -23.97 -51.55 17.68
CA ARG A 80 -22.58 -51.99 17.97
C ARG A 80 -22.50 -53.46 18.44
N LYS A 81 -21.33 -54.06 18.27
CA LYS A 81 -20.58 -54.87 19.28
C LYS A 81 -19.24 -54.12 19.45
N GLY A 82 -18.66 -53.87 20.63
CA GLY A 82 -18.29 -54.79 21.71
C GLY A 82 -16.76 -55.03 21.62
N ARG A 83 -15.95 -55.03 22.68
CA ARG A 83 -16.20 -55.00 24.14
C ARG A 83 -14.92 -54.52 24.87
N ASP A 84 -15.03 -54.11 26.13
CA ASP A 84 -13.96 -53.48 26.93
C ASP A 84 -12.95 -54.48 27.53
N ARG A 85 -11.66 -54.09 27.69
CA ARG A 85 -10.93 -53.97 29.00
C ARG A 85 -9.39 -53.94 28.90
N ALA A 86 -8.79 -53.13 29.78
CA ALA A 86 -7.40 -53.23 30.30
C ALA A 86 -7.40 -54.18 31.55
N PRO A 87 -6.27 -54.56 32.22
CA PRO A 87 -4.98 -53.83 32.33
C PRO A 87 -3.68 -54.67 32.49
N ALA A 88 -2.58 -53.95 32.81
CA ALA A 88 -1.42 -54.34 33.63
C ALA A 88 -0.25 -55.21 33.06
N SER A 89 0.96 -54.64 33.21
CA SER A 89 2.32 -55.19 33.52
C SER A 89 2.55 -56.71 33.64
N SER A 90 3.73 -57.31 33.38
CA SER A 90 5.07 -56.93 33.91
C SER A 90 6.25 -57.81 33.39
N VAL A 91 7.53 -57.37 33.56
CA VAL A 91 8.84 -58.11 33.47
C VAL A 91 9.16 -58.78 32.10
N VAL A 92 10.37 -58.81 31.50
CA VAL A 92 11.73 -59.36 31.83
C VAL A 92 12.81 -58.70 30.90
N PRO A 93 14.12 -58.63 31.24
CA PRO A 93 15.08 -57.72 30.59
C PRO A 93 16.15 -58.37 29.65
N ALA A 94 17.04 -57.50 29.13
CA ALA A 94 18.24 -57.75 28.30
C ALA A 94 17.98 -58.04 26.78
N THR A 95 18.86 -57.69 25.82
CA THR A 95 20.30 -57.34 25.90
C THR A 95 20.71 -56.22 24.90
N LEU A 96 21.64 -55.36 25.35
CA LEU A 96 22.55 -54.40 24.68
C LEU A 96 22.38 -53.95 23.19
N GLN A 97 22.39 -52.61 23.04
CA GLN A 97 23.17 -51.81 22.08
C GLN A 97 23.00 -51.97 20.54
N ALA A 98 22.28 -51.02 19.94
CA ALA A 98 22.80 -50.16 18.87
C ALA A 98 22.05 -48.81 18.86
N SER A 99 22.74 -47.68 18.68
CA SER A 99 22.13 -46.34 18.75
C SER A 99 21.52 -45.89 17.42
N ARG A 100 20.25 -45.47 17.43
CA ARG A 100 19.59 -44.79 16.30
C ARG A 100 18.79 -43.57 16.78
N SER A 101 19.41 -42.40 16.72
CA SER A 101 18.73 -41.11 16.86
C SER A 101 18.16 -40.68 15.50
N GLN A 102 16.87 -40.99 15.26
CA GLN A 102 16.17 -40.46 14.09
C GLN A 102 15.86 -38.97 14.27
N ARG A 103 16.68 -38.11 13.64
CA ARG A 103 16.28 -36.72 13.38
C ARG A 103 15.19 -36.70 12.30
N ALA A 104 14.17 -35.88 12.48
CA ALA A 104 13.20 -35.61 11.43
C ALA A 104 13.88 -34.91 10.25
N GLY A 105 13.76 -35.49 9.05
CA GLY A 105 14.32 -34.92 7.83
C GLY A 105 13.40 -33.85 7.24
N VAL A 106 13.84 -32.60 7.26
CA VAL A 106 13.27 -31.56 6.39
C VAL A 106 13.72 -31.85 4.95
N ALA A 107 12.78 -32.02 4.03
CA ALA A 107 13.06 -32.35 2.64
C ALA A 107 13.60 -31.12 1.87
N THR A 108 14.90 -30.89 1.95
CA THR A 108 15.60 -29.91 1.10
C THR A 108 15.71 -30.45 -0.33
N ASN A 109 14.91 -29.93 -1.25
CA ASN A 109 15.09 -30.17 -2.69
C ASN A 109 16.37 -29.48 -3.18
N THR A 110 17.51 -30.16 -3.05
CA THR A 110 18.76 -29.77 -3.71
C THR A 110 18.66 -30.14 -5.19
N ALA A 111 18.55 -29.13 -6.06
CA ALA A 111 18.68 -29.34 -7.51
C ALA A 111 20.06 -29.97 -7.83
N PRO A 112 20.17 -30.83 -8.87
CA PRO A 112 21.40 -31.53 -9.18
C PRO A 112 22.49 -30.54 -9.64
N ALA A 113 23.56 -30.44 -8.84
CA ALA A 113 24.74 -29.64 -9.17
C ALA A 113 25.45 -30.23 -10.41
N GLY A 114 25.19 -29.63 -11.58
CA GLY A 114 25.70 -30.13 -12.86
C GLY A 114 24.89 -29.70 -14.09
N ALA A 115 23.67 -29.17 -13.91
CA ALA A 115 22.94 -28.55 -15.00
C ALA A 115 23.70 -27.30 -15.51
N SER A 116 24.21 -27.35 -16.75
CA SER A 116 24.71 -26.17 -17.43
C SER A 116 23.56 -25.18 -17.65
N LEU A 117 23.82 -23.89 -17.45
CA LEU A 117 22.87 -22.86 -17.85
C LEU A 117 22.63 -22.98 -19.37
N PRO A 118 21.37 -22.87 -19.85
CA PRO A 118 21.09 -22.87 -21.28
C PRO A 118 21.83 -21.71 -21.97
N PRO A 119 22.16 -21.84 -23.27
CA PRO A 119 22.88 -20.81 -24.00
C PRO A 119 22.14 -19.46 -23.93
N PRO A 120 22.87 -18.33 -23.89
CA PRO A 120 22.27 -17.01 -23.75
C PRO A 120 21.40 -16.70 -24.98
N ARG A 121 20.10 -16.48 -24.74
CA ARG A 121 19.13 -16.08 -25.76
C ARG A 121 19.34 -14.62 -26.14
N THR A 122 19.66 -14.37 -27.39
CA THR A 122 19.99 -13.05 -27.95
C THR A 122 18.90 -12.54 -28.89
N ILE A 123 19.00 -11.29 -29.34
CA ILE A 123 18.09 -10.76 -30.37
C ILE A 123 18.27 -11.43 -31.75
N LEU A 124 19.44 -12.03 -32.01
CA LEU A 124 19.71 -12.74 -33.27
C LEU A 124 18.89 -14.04 -33.38
N ASP A 125 18.58 -14.66 -32.23
CA ASP A 125 17.74 -15.85 -32.14
C ASP A 125 16.23 -15.52 -32.31
N PHE A 126 15.86 -14.24 -32.16
CA PHE A 126 14.46 -13.76 -32.16
C PHE A 126 14.32 -12.45 -32.97
N PRO A 127 14.52 -12.46 -34.30
CA PRO A 127 14.50 -11.26 -35.13
C PRO A 127 13.15 -10.50 -35.11
N ASN A 128 12.06 -11.19 -34.78
CA ASN A 128 10.71 -10.61 -34.68
C ASN A 128 10.33 -10.19 -33.25
N ALA A 129 11.23 -10.34 -32.27
CA ALA A 129 11.00 -9.87 -30.91
C ALA A 129 11.26 -8.36 -30.77
N TYR A 130 10.69 -7.75 -29.74
CA TYR A 130 10.76 -6.33 -29.41
C TYR A 130 10.17 -5.38 -30.48
N GLN A 131 9.39 -5.93 -31.43
CA GLN A 131 8.64 -5.18 -32.43
C GLN A 131 7.17 -4.97 -31.98
N PRO A 132 6.45 -3.96 -32.51
CA PRO A 132 5.01 -3.81 -32.29
C PRO A 132 4.21 -5.04 -32.74
N PHE A 133 3.11 -5.32 -32.04
CA PHE A 133 2.20 -6.42 -32.37
C PHE A 133 0.76 -5.96 -32.18
N ASP A 134 0.23 -5.32 -33.23
CA ASP A 134 -1.01 -4.54 -33.19
C ASP A 134 -2.29 -5.41 -33.32
N ALA A 135 -3.46 -4.77 -33.17
CA ALA A 135 -4.79 -5.38 -33.33
C ALA A 135 -5.02 -6.65 -32.46
N VAL A 136 -4.38 -6.71 -31.29
CA VAL A 136 -4.54 -7.80 -30.31
C VAL A 136 -5.92 -7.73 -29.67
N THR A 137 -6.66 -8.82 -29.74
CA THR A 137 -7.86 -9.06 -28.93
C THR A 137 -7.43 -9.54 -27.53
N PRO A 138 -7.84 -8.87 -26.43
CA PRO A 138 -7.61 -9.33 -25.07
C PRO A 138 -8.15 -10.75 -24.82
N LEU A 139 -7.45 -11.55 -24.02
CA LEU A 139 -7.82 -12.96 -23.82
C LEU A 139 -9.17 -13.16 -23.12
N ALA A 140 -9.68 -12.16 -22.40
CA ALA A 140 -11.02 -12.20 -21.83
C ALA A 140 -12.09 -12.03 -22.92
N GLU A 141 -12.01 -10.96 -23.71
CA GLU A 141 -12.88 -10.68 -24.85
C GLU A 141 -12.86 -11.81 -25.89
N PHE A 142 -11.69 -12.40 -26.17
CA PHE A 142 -11.57 -13.57 -27.05
C PHE A 142 -12.43 -14.73 -26.53
N ARG A 143 -12.37 -15.01 -25.23
CA ARG A 143 -13.13 -16.12 -24.63
C ARG A 143 -14.62 -15.85 -24.67
N GLU A 144 -15.05 -14.67 -24.24
CA GLU A 144 -16.46 -14.26 -24.26
C GLU A 144 -17.04 -14.30 -25.69
N LYS A 145 -16.37 -13.64 -26.64
CA LYS A 145 -16.81 -13.53 -28.04
C LYS A 145 -16.93 -14.87 -28.75
N TYR A 146 -16.10 -15.86 -28.40
CA TYR A 146 -16.01 -17.14 -29.11
C TYR A 146 -16.47 -18.36 -28.28
N ASP A 147 -17.08 -18.16 -27.11
CA ASP A 147 -17.54 -19.29 -26.26
C ASP A 147 -18.64 -20.13 -26.94
N TYR A 148 -19.44 -19.54 -27.84
CA TYR A 148 -20.52 -20.23 -28.55
C TYR A 148 -20.06 -21.38 -29.48
N ILE A 149 -18.77 -21.42 -29.85
CA ILE A 149 -18.23 -22.46 -30.74
C ILE A 149 -18.36 -23.84 -30.08
N ARG A 150 -18.83 -24.87 -30.79
CA ARG A 150 -18.97 -26.22 -30.22
C ARG A 150 -17.66 -27.01 -30.29
N ALA A 151 -17.56 -28.10 -29.53
CA ALA A 151 -16.40 -28.99 -29.56
C ALA A 151 -16.09 -29.48 -30.99
N ASP A 152 -14.80 -29.57 -31.31
CA ASP A 152 -14.23 -29.90 -32.63
C ASP A 152 -14.61 -28.97 -33.80
N GLN A 153 -15.23 -27.81 -33.53
CA GLN A 153 -15.54 -26.80 -34.54
C GLN A 153 -14.49 -25.68 -34.59
N ARG A 154 -14.26 -25.12 -35.79
CA ARG A 154 -13.46 -23.92 -36.05
C ARG A 154 -14.36 -22.86 -36.69
N CYS A 155 -14.18 -21.59 -36.34
CA CYS A 155 -14.98 -20.48 -36.88
C CYS A 155 -14.41 -20.02 -38.24
N SER A 156 -14.62 -20.81 -39.29
CA SER A 156 -14.08 -20.58 -40.65
C SER A 156 -14.54 -19.26 -41.29
N GLU A 157 -15.63 -18.67 -40.82
CA GLU A 157 -16.17 -17.40 -41.30
C GLU A 157 -15.63 -16.18 -40.53
N SER A 158 -14.87 -16.39 -39.44
CA SER A 158 -14.29 -15.28 -38.67
C SER A 158 -13.00 -14.75 -39.31
N PRO A 159 -12.78 -13.42 -39.31
CA PRO A 159 -11.50 -12.85 -39.70
C PRO A 159 -10.40 -13.29 -38.73
N SER A 160 -9.18 -13.45 -39.24
CA SER A 160 -8.04 -13.93 -38.44
C SER A 160 -7.77 -13.03 -37.23
N VAL A 161 -7.72 -13.62 -36.05
CA VAL A 161 -7.65 -12.93 -34.76
C VAL A 161 -6.23 -12.97 -34.24
N ARG A 162 -5.71 -11.83 -33.77
CA ARG A 162 -4.43 -11.73 -33.07
C ARG A 162 -4.66 -11.77 -31.57
N VAL A 163 -3.86 -12.55 -30.85
CA VAL A 163 -3.84 -12.66 -29.38
C VAL A 163 -2.42 -12.55 -28.86
N GLY A 164 -2.26 -12.09 -27.62
CA GLY A 164 -0.97 -11.97 -26.96
C GLY A 164 -1.02 -12.37 -25.49
N GLY A 165 0.06 -12.96 -24.97
CA GLY A 165 0.15 -13.33 -23.57
C GLY A 165 1.46 -14.03 -23.20
N ARG A 166 1.70 -14.22 -21.90
CA ARG A 166 2.87 -14.93 -21.39
C ARG A 166 2.65 -16.44 -21.42
N ILE A 167 3.59 -17.21 -21.97
CA ILE A 167 3.56 -18.68 -21.98
C ILE A 167 3.62 -19.20 -20.54
N VAL A 168 2.63 -20.04 -20.19
CA VAL A 168 2.52 -20.75 -18.90
C VAL A 168 2.92 -22.22 -19.03
N SER A 169 2.60 -22.85 -20.15
CA SER A 169 2.97 -24.24 -20.44
C SER A 169 3.03 -24.52 -21.94
N ILE A 170 3.86 -25.49 -22.32
CA ILE A 170 4.06 -25.96 -23.69
C ILE A 170 3.90 -27.49 -23.67
N ARG A 171 3.15 -28.05 -24.62
CA ARG A 171 2.95 -29.50 -24.80
C ARG A 171 3.11 -29.86 -26.27
N ASP A 172 4.16 -30.58 -26.62
CA ASP A 172 4.35 -31.14 -27.97
C ASP A 172 3.69 -32.52 -28.08
N MET A 173 2.98 -32.77 -29.18
CA MET A 173 2.40 -34.07 -29.56
C MET A 173 2.87 -34.50 -30.97
N GLY A 174 4.02 -34.04 -31.43
CA GLY A 174 4.75 -34.52 -32.62
C GLY A 174 4.20 -34.09 -33.98
N GLY A 175 2.94 -33.64 -34.03
CA GLY A 175 2.32 -32.94 -35.16
C GLY A 175 1.43 -31.75 -34.76
N ILE A 176 1.27 -31.53 -33.45
CA ILE A 176 0.52 -30.42 -32.85
C ILE A 176 1.30 -29.96 -31.62
N LEU A 177 1.55 -28.66 -31.53
CA LEU A 177 2.13 -27.99 -30.37
C LEU A 177 1.03 -27.17 -29.69
N PHE A 178 0.75 -27.46 -28.43
CA PHE A 178 -0.21 -26.73 -27.60
C PHE A 178 0.55 -25.79 -26.67
N ILE A 179 0.22 -24.50 -26.71
CA ILE A 179 0.86 -23.46 -25.91
C ILE A 179 -0.22 -22.75 -25.10
N THR A 180 -0.17 -22.81 -23.77
CA THR A 180 -1.09 -22.05 -22.92
C THR A 180 -0.51 -20.68 -22.62
N ILE A 181 -1.18 -19.61 -23.06
CA ILE A 181 -0.82 -18.22 -22.77
C ILE A 181 -1.76 -17.62 -21.73
N ARG A 182 -1.23 -16.68 -20.93
CA ARG A 182 -1.98 -15.92 -19.90
C ARG A 182 -1.80 -14.41 -20.12
N SER A 183 -2.88 -13.66 -19.98
CA SER A 183 -2.89 -12.19 -19.98
C SER A 183 -3.97 -11.70 -19.02
N GLY A 184 -3.58 -10.90 -18.02
CA GLY A 184 -4.40 -10.69 -16.83
C GLY A 184 -4.74 -12.02 -16.14
N GLU A 185 -6.02 -12.21 -15.81
CA GLU A 185 -6.55 -13.46 -15.25
C GLU A 185 -6.90 -14.50 -16.32
N ALA A 186 -7.12 -14.07 -17.56
CA ALA A 186 -7.56 -14.94 -18.63
C ALA A 186 -6.41 -15.82 -19.17
N GLN A 187 -6.74 -17.08 -19.45
CA GLN A 187 -5.86 -18.02 -20.14
C GLN A 187 -6.50 -18.52 -21.43
N LEU A 188 -5.69 -18.68 -22.47
CA LEU A 188 -6.09 -19.21 -23.76
C LEU A 188 -5.08 -20.24 -24.23
N GLN A 189 -5.57 -21.32 -24.85
CA GLN A 189 -4.72 -22.29 -25.52
C GLN A 189 -4.50 -21.87 -26.99
N VAL A 190 -3.26 -21.90 -27.44
CA VAL A 190 -2.86 -21.67 -28.83
C VAL A 190 -2.36 -23.00 -29.40
N LEU A 191 -2.92 -23.45 -30.51
CA LEU A 191 -2.48 -24.63 -31.24
C LEU A 191 -1.69 -24.20 -32.47
N ARG A 192 -0.45 -24.67 -32.59
CA ARG A 192 0.27 -24.71 -33.87
C ARG A 192 0.23 -26.14 -34.40
N GLN A 193 -0.27 -26.33 -35.61
CA GLN A 193 -0.42 -27.65 -36.25
C GLN A 193 0.45 -27.73 -37.51
N VAL A 194 0.91 -28.93 -37.86
CA VAL A 194 1.56 -29.18 -39.16
C VAL A 194 0.53 -29.08 -40.29
N ASN A 195 0.92 -28.40 -41.37
CA ASN A 195 0.16 -28.29 -42.61
C ASN A 195 1.12 -28.20 -43.81
N GLU A 196 0.60 -27.88 -45.01
CA GLU A 196 1.39 -27.79 -46.25
C GLU A 196 2.48 -26.70 -46.22
N SER A 197 2.24 -25.60 -45.49
CA SER A 197 3.16 -24.45 -45.39
C SER A 197 3.97 -24.42 -44.09
N PHE A 198 3.83 -25.43 -43.22
CA PHE A 198 4.50 -25.50 -41.92
C PHE A 198 4.70 -26.96 -41.51
N THR A 199 5.91 -27.48 -41.71
CA THR A 199 6.22 -28.90 -41.66
C THR A 199 6.47 -29.41 -40.23
N LYS A 200 6.69 -30.73 -40.10
CA LYS A 200 7.19 -31.33 -38.85
C LYS A 200 8.60 -30.85 -38.45
N ALA A 201 9.40 -30.35 -39.39
CA ALA A 201 10.69 -29.75 -39.06
C ALA A 201 10.48 -28.37 -38.42
N ASP A 202 9.63 -27.54 -39.03
CA ASP A 202 9.33 -26.18 -38.56
C ASP A 202 8.62 -26.19 -37.19
N LEU A 203 7.71 -27.15 -36.97
CA LEU A 203 7.09 -27.36 -35.65
C LEU A 203 8.13 -27.65 -34.56
N ARG A 204 9.12 -28.50 -34.85
CA ARG A 204 10.20 -28.85 -33.90
C ARG A 204 11.16 -27.69 -33.67
N ALA A 205 11.56 -27.00 -34.73
CA ALA A 205 12.40 -25.82 -34.65
C ALA A 205 11.73 -24.75 -33.77
N PHE A 206 10.47 -24.42 -34.05
CA PHE A 206 9.69 -23.49 -33.24
C PHE A 206 9.51 -23.97 -31.79
N ALA A 207 9.13 -25.23 -31.57
CA ALA A 207 9.01 -25.79 -30.22
C ALA A 207 10.32 -25.71 -29.41
N SER A 208 11.47 -25.84 -30.06
CA SER A 208 12.80 -25.75 -29.42
C SER A 208 13.24 -24.33 -29.04
N THR A 209 12.62 -23.29 -29.60
CA THR A 209 12.96 -21.89 -29.28
C THR A 209 12.03 -21.27 -28.23
N LEU A 210 10.88 -21.89 -27.94
CA LEU A 210 9.92 -21.44 -26.92
C LEU A 210 10.32 -21.87 -25.50
N HIS A 211 10.29 -20.93 -24.56
CA HIS A 211 10.38 -21.20 -23.13
C HIS A 211 9.12 -20.75 -22.38
N THR A 212 8.78 -21.46 -21.30
CA THR A 212 7.83 -20.95 -20.30
C THR A 212 8.36 -19.63 -19.74
N GLY A 213 7.52 -18.60 -19.67
CA GLY A 213 7.93 -17.23 -19.35
C GLY A 213 7.97 -16.28 -20.54
N ASP A 214 8.10 -16.77 -21.78
CA ASP A 214 8.12 -15.92 -22.98
C ASP A 214 6.82 -15.14 -23.16
N ILE A 215 6.88 -13.95 -23.77
CA ILE A 215 5.68 -13.29 -24.32
C ILE A 215 5.50 -13.78 -25.76
N LEU A 216 4.37 -14.43 -26.03
CA LEU A 216 3.98 -14.92 -27.34
C LEU A 216 2.89 -14.02 -27.94
N GLY A 217 3.02 -13.74 -29.24
CA GLY A 217 1.94 -13.25 -30.09
C GLY A 217 1.54 -14.35 -31.07
N ALA A 218 0.25 -14.50 -31.32
CA ALA A 218 -0.27 -15.49 -32.27
C ALA A 218 -1.41 -14.91 -33.11
N THR A 219 -1.42 -15.24 -34.40
CA THR A 219 -2.45 -14.88 -35.38
C THR A 219 -3.14 -16.17 -35.82
N GLY A 220 -4.48 -16.22 -35.88
CA GLY A 220 -5.17 -17.43 -36.35
C GLY A 220 -6.69 -17.43 -36.19
N VAL A 221 -7.27 -18.62 -36.28
CA VAL A 221 -8.73 -18.82 -36.29
C VAL A 221 -9.23 -19.40 -34.96
N PRO A 222 -10.26 -18.82 -34.32
CA PRO A 222 -10.92 -19.40 -33.14
C PRO A 222 -11.52 -20.79 -33.39
N GLY A 223 -11.43 -21.68 -32.40
CA GLY A 223 -12.09 -22.98 -32.44
C GLY A 223 -12.06 -23.69 -31.09
N ARG A 224 -12.77 -24.82 -30.96
CA ARG A 224 -12.59 -25.74 -29.83
C ARG A 224 -11.96 -27.05 -30.30
N THR A 225 -11.09 -27.60 -29.49
CA THR A 225 -10.62 -28.98 -29.69
C THR A 225 -11.76 -30.00 -29.49
N ALA A 226 -11.58 -31.24 -29.93
CA ALA A 226 -12.47 -32.36 -29.59
C ALA A 226 -12.69 -32.57 -28.07
N LYS A 227 -11.83 -32.01 -27.20
CA LYS A 227 -12.00 -32.01 -25.74
C LYS A 227 -12.81 -30.82 -25.20
N GLY A 228 -13.36 -29.98 -26.08
CA GLY A 228 -14.14 -28.79 -25.72
C GLY A 228 -13.31 -27.57 -25.28
N GLU A 229 -11.97 -27.64 -25.36
CA GLU A 229 -11.09 -26.54 -24.92
C GLU A 229 -11.02 -25.43 -25.99
N LEU A 230 -11.55 -24.25 -25.67
CA LEU A 230 -11.52 -23.06 -26.53
C LEU A 230 -10.07 -22.60 -26.76
N SER A 231 -9.72 -22.45 -28.03
CA SER A 231 -8.35 -22.28 -28.48
C SER A 231 -8.25 -21.37 -29.72
N LEU A 232 -7.07 -20.79 -29.95
CA LEU A 232 -6.69 -20.22 -31.24
C LEU A 232 -5.94 -21.28 -32.07
N TYR A 233 -6.40 -21.57 -33.28
CA TYR A 233 -5.65 -22.35 -34.26
C TYR A 233 -4.74 -21.39 -35.04
N ALA A 234 -3.48 -21.31 -34.61
CA ALA A 234 -2.53 -20.30 -35.07
C ALA A 234 -2.03 -20.57 -36.50
N THR A 235 -2.30 -19.63 -37.41
CA THR A 235 -1.68 -19.53 -38.73
C THR A 235 -0.26 -18.94 -38.62
N GLU A 236 0.01 -18.15 -37.59
CA GLU A 236 1.32 -17.58 -37.25
C GLU A 236 1.49 -17.54 -35.73
N ALA A 237 2.73 -17.69 -35.25
CA ALA A 237 3.06 -17.45 -33.85
C ALA A 237 4.53 -17.00 -33.72
N SER A 238 4.80 -16.01 -32.89
CA SER A 238 6.13 -15.43 -32.68
C SER A 238 6.35 -15.04 -31.22
N ILE A 239 7.60 -15.10 -30.78
CA ILE A 239 8.00 -14.53 -29.48
C ILE A 239 8.15 -13.02 -29.65
N LEU A 240 7.36 -12.25 -28.89
CA LEU A 240 7.40 -10.79 -28.85
C LEU A 240 8.45 -10.29 -27.85
N ALA A 241 8.69 -11.05 -26.78
CA ALA A 241 9.78 -10.81 -25.84
C ALA A 241 10.24 -12.15 -25.22
N PRO A 242 11.46 -12.63 -25.52
CA PRO A 242 11.97 -13.87 -24.96
C PRO A 242 12.28 -13.71 -23.47
N TYR A 243 12.03 -14.78 -22.71
CA TYR A 243 12.46 -14.90 -21.33
C TYR A 243 13.96 -15.20 -21.28
N VAL A 244 14.73 -14.17 -20.92
CA VAL A 244 16.21 -14.20 -20.85
C VAL A 244 16.76 -14.19 -19.43
N CYS A 245 15.90 -14.31 -18.41
CA CYS A 245 16.32 -14.27 -17.01
C CYS A 245 16.98 -15.59 -16.58
N THR A 246 18.31 -15.57 -16.45
CA THR A 246 19.14 -16.68 -15.98
C THR A 246 19.29 -16.75 -14.44
N ASP A 247 18.63 -15.84 -13.72
CA ASP A 247 18.73 -15.74 -12.25
C ASP A 247 17.91 -16.83 -11.56
N GLN A 248 18.59 -17.87 -11.07
CA GLN A 248 17.97 -19.03 -10.41
C GLN A 248 17.27 -18.67 -9.08
N ALA A 249 17.59 -17.53 -8.46
CA ALA A 249 16.87 -17.06 -7.27
C ALA A 249 15.50 -16.43 -7.61
N LEU A 250 15.30 -16.04 -8.87
CA LEU A 250 14.03 -15.53 -9.41
C LEU A 250 13.27 -16.59 -10.23
N CYS A 251 14.02 -17.49 -10.87
CA CYS A 251 13.56 -18.36 -11.96
C CYS A 251 14.15 -19.78 -11.85
N PRO A 252 13.96 -20.51 -10.73
CA PRO A 252 14.52 -21.85 -10.57
C PRO A 252 14.09 -22.78 -11.72
N ASP A 253 15.08 -23.41 -12.36
CA ASP A 253 14.95 -24.39 -13.45
C ASP A 253 14.21 -23.93 -14.74
N LEU A 254 13.81 -22.66 -14.86
CA LEU A 254 12.97 -22.12 -15.95
C LEU A 254 11.61 -22.83 -16.16
N LYS A 255 11.22 -23.72 -15.24
CA LYS A 255 10.05 -24.63 -15.37
C LYS A 255 8.80 -24.09 -14.66
N GLY A 256 8.40 -22.88 -15.03
CA GLY A 256 7.13 -22.26 -14.60
C GLY A 256 7.26 -21.27 -13.44
N PHE A 257 6.12 -20.65 -13.11
CA PHE A 257 6.04 -19.57 -12.13
C PHE A 257 5.85 -20.14 -10.71
N VAL A 258 6.94 -20.61 -10.10
CA VAL A 258 6.96 -21.00 -8.69
C VAL A 258 6.71 -19.74 -7.82
N PRO A 259 5.73 -19.74 -6.89
CA PRO A 259 5.51 -18.62 -5.98
C PRO A 259 6.74 -18.32 -5.10
N LEU A 260 7.10 -17.05 -5.00
CA LEU A 260 8.25 -16.60 -4.21
C LEU A 260 7.92 -16.66 -2.70
N THR A 261 8.64 -17.51 -1.97
CA THR A 261 8.50 -17.67 -0.51
C THR A 261 9.44 -16.79 0.30
N ASP A 262 10.61 -16.45 -0.24
CA ASP A 262 11.56 -15.51 0.39
C ASP A 262 11.02 -14.09 0.29
N THR A 263 10.75 -13.45 1.44
CA THR A 263 10.17 -12.10 1.51
C THR A 263 11.13 -11.00 1.02
N GLY A 264 12.43 -11.18 1.20
CA GLY A 264 13.46 -10.25 0.73
C GLY A 264 13.58 -10.25 -0.79
N ILE A 265 13.40 -11.40 -1.44
CA ILE A 265 13.29 -11.52 -2.90
C ILE A 265 11.91 -11.02 -3.36
N LYS A 266 10.82 -11.47 -2.73
CA LYS A 266 9.43 -11.14 -3.10
C LYS A 266 9.18 -9.64 -3.22
N TYR A 267 9.60 -8.87 -2.21
CA TYR A 267 9.39 -7.42 -2.19
C TYR A 267 10.33 -6.65 -3.14
N ARG A 268 11.57 -7.13 -3.37
CA ARG A 268 12.51 -6.52 -4.34
C ARG A 268 12.06 -6.74 -5.78
N TYR A 269 11.52 -7.91 -6.07
CA TYR A 269 11.14 -8.34 -7.42
C TYR A 269 9.62 -8.56 -7.53
N ARG A 270 8.83 -7.57 -7.07
CA ARG A 270 7.35 -7.62 -7.04
C ARG A 270 6.72 -8.04 -8.37
N PHE A 271 7.34 -7.73 -9.51
CA PHE A 271 6.86 -8.16 -10.82
C PHE A 271 6.90 -9.69 -11.03
N VAL A 272 7.79 -10.42 -10.35
CA VAL A 272 7.81 -11.90 -10.29
C VAL A 272 6.76 -12.42 -9.30
N ASP A 273 6.59 -11.74 -8.16
CA ASP A 273 5.55 -12.03 -7.18
C ASP A 273 4.15 -11.91 -7.81
N MET A 274 3.78 -10.76 -8.39
CA MET A 274 2.51 -10.58 -9.11
C MET A 274 2.31 -11.57 -10.27
N MET A 275 3.40 -12.02 -10.91
CA MET A 275 3.34 -13.01 -12.00
C MET A 275 3.07 -14.43 -11.50
N SER A 276 3.47 -14.77 -10.27
CA SER A 276 3.31 -16.10 -9.66
C SER A 276 2.13 -16.19 -8.67
N SER A 277 1.75 -15.06 -8.06
CA SER A 277 0.77 -14.92 -6.97
C SER A 277 -0.40 -14.01 -7.39
N PRO A 278 -1.50 -14.54 -7.96
CA PRO A 278 -2.64 -13.72 -8.40
C PRO A 278 -3.31 -12.90 -7.29
N SER A 279 -3.23 -13.36 -6.04
CA SER A 279 -3.73 -12.64 -4.85
C SER A 279 -3.12 -11.25 -4.71
N VAL A 280 -1.82 -11.10 -5.00
CA VAL A 280 -1.10 -9.83 -4.88
C VAL A 280 -1.70 -8.77 -5.81
N VAL A 281 -2.10 -9.14 -7.02
CA VAL A 281 -2.81 -8.24 -7.94
C VAL A 281 -4.19 -7.84 -7.38
N GLN A 282 -4.89 -8.74 -6.69
CA GLN A 282 -6.17 -8.40 -6.04
C GLN A 282 -6.00 -7.46 -4.84
N HIS A 283 -4.90 -7.55 -4.07
CA HIS A 283 -4.62 -6.61 -2.98
C HIS A 283 -4.52 -5.17 -3.51
N PHE A 284 -3.81 -4.96 -4.62
CA PHE A 284 -3.69 -3.64 -5.25
C PHE A 284 -4.97 -3.15 -5.93
N ARG A 285 -5.79 -4.05 -6.49
CA ARG A 285 -7.14 -3.69 -6.95
C ARG A 285 -8.07 -3.29 -5.81
N LYS A 286 -8.04 -4.00 -4.69
CA LYS A 286 -8.76 -3.61 -3.47
C LYS A 286 -8.27 -2.26 -2.95
N ARG A 287 -6.95 -2.01 -2.93
CA ARG A 287 -6.41 -0.67 -2.60
C ARG A 287 -6.97 0.40 -3.51
N HIS A 288 -7.01 0.18 -4.83
CA HIS A 288 -7.63 1.12 -5.77
C HIS A 288 -9.13 1.34 -5.48
N ALA A 289 -9.88 0.28 -5.21
CA ALA A 289 -11.30 0.36 -4.85
C ALA A 289 -11.53 1.14 -3.53
N ILE A 290 -10.69 0.92 -2.51
CA ILE A 290 -10.68 1.68 -1.25
C ILE A 290 -10.40 3.16 -1.51
N THR A 291 -9.33 3.49 -2.24
CA THR A 291 -8.97 4.88 -2.52
C THR A 291 -10.02 5.60 -3.37
N ARG A 292 -10.67 4.89 -4.30
CA ARG A 292 -11.80 5.42 -5.07
C ARG A 292 -13.02 5.66 -4.17
N ALA A 293 -13.44 4.66 -3.40
CA ALA A 293 -14.60 4.78 -2.52
C ALA A 293 -14.44 5.89 -1.47
N LEU A 294 -13.21 6.21 -1.05
CA LEU A 294 -12.95 7.36 -0.20
C LEU A 294 -13.23 8.70 -0.89
N ARG A 295 -12.85 8.85 -2.16
CA ARG A 295 -13.23 10.02 -2.98
C ARG A 295 -14.74 10.09 -3.17
N ASP A 296 -15.33 9.01 -3.69
CA ASP A 296 -16.77 8.89 -3.93
C ASP A 296 -17.60 9.25 -2.67
N PHE A 297 -17.10 8.95 -1.46
CA PHE A 297 -17.72 9.29 -0.18
C PHE A 297 -17.59 10.78 0.23
N LEU A 298 -16.43 11.40 -0.03
CA LEU A 298 -16.11 12.78 0.33
C LEU A 298 -16.70 13.78 -0.68
N ASP A 299 -16.62 13.47 -1.96
CA ASP A 299 -17.22 14.25 -3.05
C ASP A 299 -18.76 14.33 -2.86
N ALA A 300 -19.39 13.22 -2.47
CA ALA A 300 -20.82 13.14 -2.12
C ALA A 300 -21.21 13.97 -0.86
N ARG A 301 -20.22 14.47 -0.10
CA ARG A 301 -20.38 15.38 1.05
C ARG A 301 -19.86 16.80 0.74
N SER A 302 -19.63 17.10 -0.53
CA SER A 302 -19.15 18.41 -1.02
C SER A 302 -17.80 18.84 -0.44
N PHE A 303 -16.91 17.88 -0.19
CA PHE A 303 -15.48 18.18 -0.06
C PHE A 303 -14.86 18.38 -1.45
N VAL A 304 -13.79 19.17 -1.51
CA VAL A 304 -13.00 19.41 -2.73
C VAL A 304 -11.62 18.75 -2.57
N GLU A 305 -11.21 17.93 -3.54
CA GLU A 305 -9.84 17.41 -3.58
C GLU A 305 -8.86 18.52 -3.98
N VAL A 306 -7.77 18.67 -3.23
CA VAL A 306 -6.72 19.67 -3.47
C VAL A 306 -5.34 19.02 -3.39
N GLU A 307 -4.35 19.61 -4.06
CA GLU A 307 -2.94 19.19 -3.98
C GLU A 307 -2.13 20.30 -3.30
N THR A 308 -1.59 20.02 -2.10
CA THR A 308 -0.74 20.95 -1.35
C THR A 308 0.77 20.70 -1.63
N PRO A 309 1.68 21.66 -1.33
CA PRO A 309 3.10 21.49 -1.60
C PRO A 309 3.71 20.25 -0.93
N VAL A 310 4.42 19.41 -1.70
CA VAL A 310 5.18 18.26 -1.15
C VAL A 310 6.52 18.70 -0.53
N LEU A 311 7.09 19.79 -1.03
CA LEU A 311 8.31 20.43 -0.51
C LEU A 311 7.90 21.65 0.32
N HIS A 312 8.22 21.61 1.62
CA HIS A 312 8.00 22.72 2.55
C HIS A 312 9.33 23.45 2.83
N SER A 313 9.27 24.77 3.06
CA SER A 313 10.39 25.53 3.64
C SER A 313 10.51 25.36 5.15
N VAL A 314 9.44 24.90 5.82
CA VAL A 314 9.37 24.70 7.27
C VAL A 314 8.84 23.29 7.57
N ALA A 315 9.60 22.50 8.33
CA ALA A 315 9.16 21.19 8.81
C ALA A 315 8.17 21.33 9.97
N SER A 316 6.88 21.30 9.66
CA SER A 316 5.78 21.43 10.62
C SER A 316 4.53 20.68 10.10
N GLY A 317 3.46 20.66 10.90
CA GLY A 317 2.20 19.99 10.58
C GLY A 317 2.05 18.57 11.14
N ALA A 318 3.14 17.89 11.52
CA ALA A 318 3.09 16.69 12.36
C ALA A 318 4.34 16.57 13.23
N ASN A 319 4.25 15.87 14.36
CA ASN A 319 5.41 15.47 15.14
C ASN A 319 6.04 14.24 14.49
N ALA A 320 7.08 14.46 13.68
CA ALA A 320 7.74 13.44 12.88
C ALA A 320 9.09 13.99 12.37
N LYS A 321 10.08 13.11 12.20
CA LYS A 321 11.39 13.53 11.69
C LYS A 321 11.33 13.73 10.17
N PRO A 322 11.65 14.92 9.62
CA PRO A 322 11.55 15.17 8.18
C PRO A 322 12.73 14.55 7.40
N PHE A 323 12.52 14.35 6.10
CA PHE A 323 13.61 14.27 5.14
C PHE A 323 14.00 15.67 4.68
N VAL A 324 15.31 15.93 4.61
CA VAL A 324 15.87 17.19 4.11
C VAL A 324 16.41 16.99 2.69
N THR A 325 16.19 17.97 1.83
CA THR A 325 16.77 18.08 0.48
C THR A 325 17.18 19.54 0.24
N HIS A 326 17.86 19.83 -0.87
CA HIS A 326 18.42 21.14 -1.15
C HIS A 326 18.04 21.65 -2.54
N HIS A 327 17.63 22.92 -2.65
CA HIS A 327 17.21 23.56 -3.89
C HIS A 327 18.32 24.46 -4.45
N ASN A 328 19.20 23.85 -5.27
CA ASN A 328 20.40 24.44 -5.85
C ASN A 328 20.24 25.85 -6.46
N ALA A 329 19.06 26.21 -6.98
CA ALA A 329 18.84 27.50 -7.64
C ALA A 329 18.53 28.66 -6.67
N ASN A 330 18.12 28.36 -5.43
CA ASN A 330 17.87 29.36 -4.38
C ASN A 330 18.86 29.23 -3.20
N ASP A 331 19.80 28.28 -3.27
CA ASP A 331 20.74 27.94 -2.18
C ASP A 331 20.04 27.73 -0.82
N ALA A 332 18.96 26.95 -0.83
CA ALA A 332 18.04 26.80 0.29
C ALA A 332 17.65 25.33 0.52
N ASP A 333 17.66 24.91 1.79
CA ASP A 333 17.16 23.60 2.19
C ASP A 333 15.63 23.57 2.21
N LEU A 334 15.07 22.43 1.83
CA LEU A 334 13.64 22.13 1.79
C LEU A 334 13.38 20.79 2.48
N PHE A 335 12.18 20.63 3.02
CA PHE A 335 11.75 19.44 3.74
C PHE A 335 10.66 18.72 2.94
N LEU A 336 10.73 17.39 2.83
CA LEU A 336 9.57 16.63 2.38
C LEU A 336 8.51 16.63 3.49
N ARG A 337 7.26 16.91 3.12
CA ARG A 337 6.17 17.10 4.08
C ARG A 337 5.91 15.85 4.95
N VAL A 338 5.72 16.09 6.25
CA VAL A 338 5.30 15.08 7.23
C VAL A 338 3.77 14.95 7.34
N ALA A 339 3.04 16.01 6.99
CA ALA A 339 1.59 16.10 6.78
C ALA A 339 1.25 17.36 5.92
N PRO A 340 0.18 17.34 5.10
CA PRO A 340 -0.38 18.52 4.42
C PRO A 340 -1.19 19.47 5.35
N GLU A 341 -1.61 19.01 6.53
CA GLU A 341 -2.41 19.71 7.55
C GLU A 341 -2.43 21.26 7.52
N LEU A 342 -1.28 21.93 7.66
CA LEU A 342 -1.23 23.40 7.76
C LEU A 342 -1.73 24.11 6.49
N HIS A 343 -1.45 23.55 5.31
CA HIS A 343 -1.93 24.08 4.03
C HIS A 343 -3.42 23.82 3.83
N LEU A 344 -3.93 22.68 4.30
CA LEU A 344 -5.37 22.37 4.22
C LEU A 344 -6.17 23.33 5.13
N LYS A 345 -5.67 23.66 6.31
CA LYS A 345 -6.24 24.73 7.16
C LYS A 345 -6.17 26.11 6.50
N GLN A 346 -5.10 26.43 5.77
CA GLN A 346 -5.01 27.67 4.98
C GLN A 346 -6.08 27.72 3.86
N CYS A 347 -6.42 26.59 3.24
CA CYS A 347 -7.53 26.52 2.27
C CYS A 347 -8.88 26.85 2.93
N VAL A 348 -9.13 26.35 4.16
CA VAL A 348 -10.34 26.69 4.93
C VAL A 348 -10.38 28.17 5.32
N VAL A 349 -9.25 28.77 5.72
CA VAL A 349 -9.12 30.24 5.91
C VAL A 349 -9.44 31.00 4.61
N GLY A 350 -9.02 30.45 3.46
CA GLY A 350 -9.35 30.97 2.13
C GLY A 350 -10.81 30.78 1.70
N GLY A 351 -11.68 30.23 2.55
CA GLY A 351 -13.11 30.02 2.27
C GLY A 351 -13.47 28.68 1.65
N MET A 352 -12.50 27.76 1.47
CA MET A 352 -12.79 26.38 1.04
C MET A 352 -13.25 25.56 2.25
N GLU A 353 -14.53 25.69 2.64
CA GLU A 353 -15.08 25.13 3.88
C GLU A 353 -14.90 23.61 4.05
N ARG A 354 -14.67 22.86 2.97
CA ARG A 354 -14.45 21.40 2.99
C ARG A 354 -13.40 21.01 1.95
N VAL A 355 -12.22 20.62 2.41
CA VAL A 355 -11.10 20.20 1.57
C VAL A 355 -10.54 18.84 1.98
N TYR A 356 -10.00 18.09 1.02
CA TYR A 356 -9.21 16.89 1.29
C TYR A 356 -8.03 16.73 0.35
N GLU A 357 -7.02 15.99 0.78
CA GLU A 357 -5.95 15.51 -0.08
C GLU A 357 -5.69 14.01 0.19
N ILE A 358 -5.59 13.19 -0.86
CA ILE A 358 -5.08 11.81 -0.77
C ILE A 358 -3.63 11.78 -1.25
N GLY A 359 -2.72 12.18 -0.36
CA GLY A 359 -1.33 12.51 -0.68
C GLY A 359 -0.29 11.51 -0.15
N ARG A 360 0.92 11.58 -0.72
CA ARG A 360 2.12 10.97 -0.12
C ARG A 360 2.66 11.90 0.98
N VAL A 361 3.00 11.33 2.13
CA VAL A 361 3.74 11.97 3.23
C VAL A 361 5.02 11.17 3.50
N PHE A 362 6.01 11.84 4.08
CA PHE A 362 7.38 11.34 4.19
C PHE A 362 7.90 11.53 5.62
N ARG A 363 8.38 10.46 6.23
CA ARG A 363 8.93 10.47 7.60
C ARG A 363 10.23 9.70 7.66
N ASN A 364 11.27 10.34 8.16
CA ASN A 364 12.65 9.85 8.26
C ASN A 364 12.82 9.00 9.53
N GLU A 365 11.95 7.98 9.62
CA GLU A 365 11.72 7.08 10.75
C GLU A 365 12.07 5.63 10.35
N ASP A 366 12.10 4.72 11.32
CA ASP A 366 12.56 3.36 11.08
C ASP A 366 11.48 2.46 10.45
N ALA A 367 11.87 1.61 9.50
CA ALA A 367 10.93 0.84 8.67
C ALA A 367 10.62 -0.55 9.26
N ASP A 368 9.40 -0.74 9.78
CA ASP A 368 8.98 -1.95 10.50
C ASP A 368 7.85 -2.74 9.78
N ARG A 369 6.87 -3.28 10.52
CA ARG A 369 5.71 -4.00 9.98
C ARG A 369 4.55 -3.09 9.55
N SER A 370 4.45 -1.90 10.12
CA SER A 370 3.35 -0.92 10.03
C SER A 370 3.82 0.48 9.57
N HIS A 371 5.13 0.70 9.51
CA HIS A 371 5.79 1.94 9.10
C HIS A 371 6.66 1.72 7.85
N ASN A 372 6.55 2.64 6.89
CA ASN A 372 7.41 2.76 5.71
C ASN A 372 7.73 4.25 5.54
N PRO A 373 8.98 4.67 5.22
CA PRO A 373 9.37 6.10 5.28
C PRO A 373 8.65 7.02 4.28
N GLU A 374 7.94 6.46 3.30
CA GLU A 374 6.91 7.15 2.54
C GLU A 374 5.58 6.37 2.64
N PHE A 375 4.46 7.05 2.88
CA PHE A 375 3.14 6.41 2.98
C PHE A 375 2.01 7.36 2.58
N THR A 376 0.83 6.80 2.28
CA THR A 376 -0.30 7.57 1.75
C THR A 376 -1.29 7.86 2.88
N THR A 377 -1.51 9.14 3.18
CA THR A 377 -2.64 9.56 4.01
C THR A 377 -3.80 10.02 3.12
N CYS A 378 -5.01 9.95 3.66
CA CYS A 378 -6.03 10.92 3.31
C CYS A 378 -6.18 11.84 4.51
N GLU A 379 -6.10 13.14 4.27
CA GLU A 379 -6.38 14.17 5.26
C GLU A 379 -7.49 15.09 4.75
N PHE A 380 -8.46 15.42 5.60
CA PHE A 380 -9.56 16.32 5.27
C PHE A 380 -9.89 17.26 6.42
N TYR A 381 -10.36 18.47 6.07
CA TYR A 381 -10.69 19.54 7.01
C TYR A 381 -12.06 20.10 6.67
N ALA A 382 -12.92 20.22 7.68
CA ALA A 382 -14.31 20.63 7.53
C ALA A 382 -14.67 21.76 8.51
N ALA A 383 -15.04 22.92 7.97
CA ALA A 383 -15.58 24.02 8.73
C ALA A 383 -16.91 23.64 9.40
N TYR A 384 -17.15 24.25 10.57
CA TYR A 384 -18.30 24.08 11.46
C TYR A 384 -18.53 22.64 11.97
N HIS A 385 -17.53 21.76 11.85
CA HIS A 385 -17.51 20.42 12.46
C HIS A 385 -16.68 20.40 13.74
N THR A 386 -16.87 19.36 14.55
CA THR A 386 -16.06 19.03 15.73
C THR A 386 -15.55 17.58 15.65
N TYR A 387 -14.59 17.21 16.50
CA TYR A 387 -14.13 15.82 16.62
C TYR A 387 -15.26 14.80 16.91
N LYS A 388 -16.42 15.24 17.41
CA LYS A 388 -17.57 14.36 17.68
C LYS A 388 -18.33 14.00 16.40
N ASP A 389 -18.46 14.96 15.49
CA ASP A 389 -19.06 14.75 14.17
C ASP A 389 -18.14 13.86 13.32
N LEU A 390 -16.83 14.10 13.43
CA LEU A 390 -15.81 13.28 12.78
C LEU A 390 -15.76 11.83 13.29
N MET A 391 -16.06 11.54 14.57
CA MET A 391 -16.19 10.14 15.02
C MET A 391 -17.30 9.41 14.24
N THR A 392 -18.46 10.03 14.07
CA THR A 392 -19.57 9.45 13.29
C THR A 392 -19.18 9.27 11.82
N MET A 393 -18.55 10.28 11.22
CA MET A 393 -18.06 10.21 9.84
C MET A 393 -17.01 9.10 9.66
N THR A 394 -16.14 8.86 10.66
CA THR A 394 -15.13 7.79 10.61
C THR A 394 -15.75 6.39 10.65
N GLU A 395 -16.81 6.20 11.44
CA GLU A 395 -17.58 4.95 11.42
C GLU A 395 -18.22 4.73 10.03
N GLU A 396 -18.81 5.77 9.43
CA GLU A 396 -19.39 5.71 8.08
C GLU A 396 -18.35 5.41 7.00
N ILE A 397 -17.17 6.06 7.05
CA ILE A 397 -16.07 5.85 6.11
C ILE A 397 -15.63 4.39 6.14
N LEU A 398 -15.27 3.83 7.30
CA LEU A 398 -14.76 2.45 7.37
C LEU A 398 -15.80 1.40 6.94
N ARG A 399 -17.10 1.63 7.22
CA ARG A 399 -18.19 0.80 6.70
C ARG A 399 -18.25 0.85 5.16
N HIS A 400 -18.16 2.04 4.58
CA HIS A 400 -18.18 2.24 3.13
C HIS A 400 -16.96 1.59 2.44
N LEU A 401 -15.75 1.78 2.98
CA LEU A 401 -14.52 1.22 2.45
C LEU A 401 -14.48 -0.31 2.54
N ALA A 402 -14.98 -0.89 3.64
CA ALA A 402 -15.07 -2.35 3.78
C ALA A 402 -16.05 -2.97 2.77
N LEU A 403 -17.21 -2.34 2.57
CA LEU A 403 -18.17 -2.75 1.54
C LEU A 403 -17.57 -2.66 0.13
N ALA A 404 -16.83 -1.58 -0.19
CA ALA A 404 -16.17 -1.42 -1.49
C ALA A 404 -15.03 -2.42 -1.73
N ALA A 405 -14.28 -2.80 -0.70
CA ALA A 405 -13.14 -3.72 -0.81
C ALA A 405 -13.53 -5.21 -0.77
N ASN A 406 -14.52 -5.56 0.06
CA ASN A 406 -14.84 -6.94 0.45
C ASN A 406 -16.31 -7.34 0.23
N GLY A 407 -17.20 -6.40 -0.10
CA GLY A 407 -18.65 -6.65 -0.17
C GLY A 407 -19.32 -6.88 1.19
N THR A 408 -18.61 -6.63 2.30
CA THR A 408 -19.09 -6.85 3.68
C THR A 408 -18.37 -5.92 4.66
N THR A 409 -19.04 -5.59 5.77
CA THR A 409 -18.44 -4.87 6.91
C THR A 409 -17.62 -5.77 7.84
N LYS A 410 -17.72 -7.09 7.66
CA LYS A 410 -17.00 -8.09 8.46
C LYS A 410 -15.56 -8.26 7.98
N ILE A 411 -14.63 -8.25 8.92
CA ILE A 411 -13.19 -8.44 8.70
C ILE A 411 -12.64 -9.46 9.70
N THR A 412 -11.57 -10.16 9.32
CA THR A 412 -10.90 -11.13 10.20
C THR A 412 -9.48 -10.67 10.52
N VAL A 413 -9.21 -10.41 11.80
CA VAL A 413 -7.89 -9.98 12.28
C VAL A 413 -7.27 -11.05 13.18
N THR A 414 -5.93 -11.08 13.27
CA THR A 414 -5.25 -11.91 14.27
C THR A 414 -5.08 -11.08 15.56
N SER A 415 -5.84 -11.43 16.59
CA SER A 415 -5.94 -10.70 17.87
C SER A 415 -4.57 -10.30 18.43
N CYS A 416 -4.40 -9.00 18.72
CA CYS A 416 -3.25 -8.46 19.44
C CYS A 416 -3.06 -9.12 20.81
N VAL A 417 -4.15 -9.51 21.49
CA VAL A 417 -4.13 -10.18 22.80
C VAL A 417 -3.99 -11.70 22.65
N GLU A 418 -4.96 -12.37 22.03
CA GLU A 418 -5.02 -13.85 22.03
C GLU A 418 -4.13 -14.53 20.96
N LYS A 419 -3.62 -13.76 19.99
CA LYS A 419 -2.89 -14.26 18.80
C LYS A 419 -3.68 -15.29 17.95
N LYS A 420 -5.01 -15.26 18.03
CA LYS A 420 -5.96 -16.07 17.24
C LYS A 420 -6.76 -15.21 16.24
N PRO A 421 -7.32 -15.79 15.17
CA PRO A 421 -8.29 -15.11 14.34
C PRO A 421 -9.54 -14.69 15.14
N VAL A 422 -9.98 -13.44 14.96
CA VAL A 422 -11.22 -12.87 15.50
C VAL A 422 -11.95 -12.17 14.35
N GLU A 423 -13.26 -12.38 14.25
CA GLU A 423 -14.13 -11.65 13.32
C GLU A 423 -14.62 -10.36 14.00
N ILE A 424 -14.38 -9.22 13.36
CA ILE A 424 -14.86 -7.89 13.76
C ILE A 424 -15.89 -7.44 12.72
N ASP A 425 -17.01 -6.87 13.16
CA ASP A 425 -18.01 -6.28 12.27
C ASP A 425 -18.01 -4.74 12.38
N LEU A 426 -17.51 -4.08 11.34
CA LEU A 426 -17.45 -2.62 11.27
C LEU A 426 -18.83 -1.95 11.22
N ALA A 427 -19.93 -2.68 11.02
CA ALA A 427 -21.28 -2.14 11.12
C ALA A 427 -21.67 -1.76 12.56
N GLN A 428 -21.02 -2.35 13.57
CA GLN A 428 -21.28 -2.04 14.98
C GLN A 428 -20.80 -0.63 15.36
N PRO A 429 -21.42 0.05 16.35
CA PRO A 429 -20.92 1.32 16.87
C PRO A 429 -19.57 1.12 17.57
N PHE A 430 -18.61 2.02 17.34
CA PHE A 430 -17.26 1.84 17.88
C PHE A 430 -17.21 2.19 19.37
N ARG A 431 -16.36 1.48 20.13
CA ARG A 431 -16.14 1.76 21.55
C ARG A 431 -15.52 3.16 21.70
N ARG A 432 -15.82 3.86 22.78
CA ARG A 432 -15.21 5.15 23.13
C ARG A 432 -14.54 5.02 24.50
N VAL A 433 -13.31 5.51 24.64
CA VAL A 433 -12.48 5.40 25.83
C VAL A 433 -11.71 6.71 26.03
N ASN A 434 -11.94 7.41 27.14
CA ASN A 434 -11.15 8.59 27.49
C ASN A 434 -9.72 8.16 27.88
N ALA A 435 -8.70 8.69 27.21
CA ALA A 435 -7.31 8.29 27.38
C ALA A 435 -6.79 8.52 28.81
N TYR A 436 -7.15 9.65 29.41
CA TYR A 436 -6.73 10.05 30.75
C TYR A 436 -7.39 9.18 31.82
N ASP A 437 -8.70 9.00 31.75
CA ASP A 437 -9.46 8.21 32.73
C ASP A 437 -9.09 6.70 32.67
N ALA A 438 -8.87 6.16 31.46
CA ALA A 438 -8.53 4.75 31.29
C ALA A 438 -7.12 4.40 31.76
N VAL A 439 -6.14 5.32 31.62
CA VAL A 439 -4.81 5.15 32.24
C VAL A 439 -4.91 5.18 33.76
N GLN A 440 -5.73 6.05 34.36
CA GLN A 440 -5.99 6.04 35.80
C GLN A 440 -6.60 4.72 36.28
N GLU A 441 -7.67 4.26 35.63
CA GLU A 441 -8.38 3.02 35.98
C GLU A 441 -7.45 1.80 35.90
N ALA A 442 -6.72 1.65 34.80
CA ALA A 442 -5.88 0.48 34.54
C ALA A 442 -4.56 0.47 35.34
N ALA A 443 -4.04 1.65 35.74
CA ALA A 443 -2.93 1.76 36.69
C ALA A 443 -3.37 1.61 38.16
N GLY A 444 -4.67 1.78 38.46
CA GLY A 444 -5.20 1.84 39.82
C GLY A 444 -4.58 2.98 40.64
N VAL A 445 -4.41 4.16 40.01
CA VAL A 445 -3.77 5.35 40.60
C VAL A 445 -4.56 6.59 40.20
N GLU A 446 -4.79 7.49 41.15
CA GLU A 446 -5.28 8.84 40.87
C GLU A 446 -4.13 9.71 40.33
N LEU A 447 -4.26 10.21 39.11
CA LEU A 447 -3.26 11.08 38.50
C LEU A 447 -3.45 12.53 38.96
N PRO A 448 -2.39 13.37 38.96
CA PRO A 448 -2.53 14.81 39.07
C PRO A 448 -3.41 15.34 37.92
N PRO A 449 -4.17 16.44 38.11
CA PRO A 449 -5.03 17.01 37.08
C PRO A 449 -4.34 17.15 35.72
N PRO A 450 -5.06 17.07 34.58
CA PRO A 450 -4.43 17.11 33.25
C PRO A 450 -3.52 18.31 33.00
N THR A 451 -3.83 19.46 33.61
CA THR A 451 -3.01 20.68 33.60
C THR A 451 -1.70 20.58 34.39
N GLU A 452 -1.60 19.66 35.35
CA GLU A 452 -0.38 19.39 36.14
C GLU A 452 0.48 18.24 35.58
N LEU A 453 -0.02 17.45 34.61
CA LEU A 453 0.69 16.27 34.09
C LEU A 453 2.04 16.60 33.41
N SER A 454 2.18 17.79 32.83
CA SER A 454 3.44 18.26 32.22
C SER A 454 4.47 18.78 33.23
N THR A 455 4.08 18.98 34.50
CA THR A 455 4.98 19.46 35.56
C THR A 455 5.92 18.35 36.06
N PRO A 456 7.01 18.69 36.79
CA PRO A 456 7.84 17.69 37.47
C PRO A 456 7.06 16.73 38.39
N ARG A 457 5.91 17.16 38.95
CA ARG A 457 5.01 16.30 39.72
C ARG A 457 4.35 15.24 38.81
N GLY A 458 3.80 15.66 37.66
CA GLY A 458 3.20 14.77 36.68
C GLY A 458 4.20 13.77 36.10
N LEU A 459 5.38 14.25 35.71
CA LEU A 459 6.50 13.41 35.25
C LEU A 459 6.93 12.37 36.29
N ALA A 460 6.95 12.73 37.58
CA ALA A 460 7.25 11.79 38.67
C ALA A 460 6.16 10.72 38.85
N TYR A 461 4.87 11.08 38.76
CA TYR A 461 3.76 10.13 38.82
C TYR A 461 3.80 9.15 37.65
N MET A 462 3.99 9.64 36.42
CA MET A 462 4.14 8.79 35.24
C MET A 462 5.37 7.88 35.36
N SER A 463 6.51 8.40 35.82
CA SER A 463 7.72 7.59 36.08
C SER A 463 7.45 6.45 37.06
N ALA A 464 6.73 6.72 38.16
CA ALA A 464 6.41 5.72 39.17
C ALA A 464 5.46 4.62 38.63
N ILE A 465 4.48 4.99 37.80
CA ILE A 465 3.60 4.03 37.12
C ILE A 465 4.41 3.18 36.13
N MET A 466 5.23 3.80 35.28
CA MET A 466 6.05 3.08 34.30
C MET A 466 7.00 2.08 34.99
N LEU A 467 7.68 2.47 36.07
CA LEU A 467 8.52 1.58 36.87
C LEU A 467 7.72 0.44 37.53
N ARG A 468 6.53 0.73 38.10
CA ARG A 468 5.66 -0.27 38.74
C ARG A 468 5.18 -1.36 37.78
N TYR A 469 4.95 -1.00 36.52
CA TYR A 469 4.45 -1.92 35.48
C TYR A 469 5.54 -2.41 34.51
N ASN A 470 6.82 -2.08 34.78
CA ASN A 470 7.98 -2.40 33.94
C ASN A 470 7.85 -1.92 32.48
N ILE A 471 7.25 -0.74 32.28
CA ILE A 471 7.15 -0.05 30.99
C ILE A 471 8.50 0.67 30.74
N PRO A 472 9.17 0.45 29.60
CA PRO A 472 10.43 1.14 29.29
C PRO A 472 10.26 2.67 29.26
N LEU A 473 11.10 3.38 30.00
CA LEU A 473 11.17 4.84 29.92
C LEU A 473 11.75 5.26 28.55
N PRO A 474 11.18 6.25 27.86
CA PRO A 474 11.75 6.78 26.62
C PRO A 474 13.12 7.44 26.87
N SER A 475 13.91 7.54 25.79
CA SER A 475 15.19 8.25 25.77
C SER A 475 15.02 9.74 26.10
N VAL A 476 14.06 10.39 25.43
CA VAL A 476 13.59 11.75 25.72
C VAL A 476 12.36 11.66 26.61
N ARG A 477 12.44 12.18 27.84
CA ARG A 477 11.40 12.05 28.88
C ARG A 477 10.46 13.26 28.94
N THR A 478 9.97 13.70 27.79
CA THR A 478 8.88 14.69 27.74
C THR A 478 7.58 14.05 28.21
N ALA A 479 6.66 14.86 28.74
CA ALA A 479 5.36 14.38 29.21
C ALA A 479 4.58 13.65 28.10
N ALA A 480 4.70 14.12 26.85
CA ALA A 480 4.10 13.50 25.68
C ALA A 480 4.56 12.06 25.49
N LYS A 481 5.88 11.80 25.34
CA LYS A 481 6.41 10.45 25.08
C LYS A 481 6.29 9.51 26.28
N MET A 482 6.13 10.04 27.49
CA MET A 482 5.78 9.24 28.66
C MET A 482 4.31 8.83 28.68
N PHE A 483 3.37 9.76 28.42
CA PHE A 483 1.95 9.46 28.45
C PHE A 483 1.52 8.59 27.25
N ASP A 484 2.11 8.80 26.09
CA ASP A 484 2.05 7.92 24.91
C ASP A 484 2.34 6.44 25.27
N LYS A 485 3.45 6.18 25.97
CA LYS A 485 3.81 4.82 26.41
C LYS A 485 2.90 4.27 27.54
N LEU A 486 2.12 5.11 28.21
CA LEU A 486 1.03 4.67 29.09
C LEU A 486 -0.22 4.29 28.28
N ILE A 487 -0.59 5.07 27.26
CA ILE A 487 -1.69 4.74 26.35
C ILE A 487 -1.44 3.42 25.63
N ASP A 488 -0.23 3.21 25.09
CA ASP A 488 0.19 1.95 24.48
C ASP A 488 -0.09 0.75 25.40
N TYR A 489 0.59 0.75 26.55
CA TYR A 489 0.60 -0.39 27.45
C TYR A 489 -0.75 -0.65 28.10
N PHE A 490 -1.48 0.40 28.50
CA PHE A 490 -2.73 0.24 29.24
C PHE A 490 -3.96 0.07 28.33
N ILE A 491 -3.95 0.66 27.14
CA ILE A 491 -5.10 0.72 26.24
C ILE A 491 -4.83 -0.04 24.94
N THR A 492 -3.91 0.41 24.08
CA THR A 492 -3.87 0.01 22.67
C THR A 492 -3.43 -1.45 22.50
N ASP A 493 -2.43 -1.93 23.26
CA ASP A 493 -1.97 -3.32 23.32
C ASP A 493 -3.09 -4.33 23.66
N ARG A 494 -4.24 -3.84 24.16
CA ARG A 494 -5.38 -4.64 24.66
C ARG A 494 -6.67 -4.39 23.87
N VAL A 495 -6.65 -3.48 22.90
CA VAL A 495 -7.79 -3.15 22.03
C VAL A 495 -7.82 -4.06 20.81
N VAL A 496 -8.80 -4.97 20.76
CA VAL A 496 -9.12 -5.77 19.57
C VAL A 496 -10.18 -5.06 18.73
N GLU A 497 -11.34 -4.78 19.33
CA GLU A 497 -12.48 -4.12 18.69
C GLU A 497 -12.20 -2.65 18.33
N PRO A 498 -12.83 -2.09 17.28
CA PRO A 498 -12.74 -0.68 16.92
C PRO A 498 -13.05 0.23 18.10
N THR A 499 -12.04 0.98 18.53
CA THR A 499 -12.08 1.82 19.73
C THR A 499 -11.52 3.20 19.42
N PHE A 500 -12.35 4.22 19.56
CA PHE A 500 -11.92 5.61 19.66
C PHE A 500 -11.29 5.84 21.04
N VAL A 501 -9.99 6.12 21.06
CA VAL A 501 -9.27 6.66 22.23
C VAL A 501 -9.42 8.19 22.16
N THR A 502 -10.13 8.77 23.12
CA THR A 502 -10.58 10.17 23.08
C THR A 502 -9.90 11.02 24.14
N ASP A 503 -9.95 12.34 23.92
CA ASP A 503 -9.67 13.36 24.93
C ASP A 503 -8.22 13.32 25.45
N HIS A 504 -7.26 13.12 24.53
CA HIS A 504 -5.82 13.09 24.82
C HIS A 504 -5.33 14.33 25.58
N PRO A 505 -4.36 14.20 26.52
CA PRO A 505 -3.75 15.36 27.18
C PRO A 505 -3.22 16.41 26.19
N LEU A 506 -3.35 17.68 26.55
CA LEU A 506 -3.14 18.81 25.64
C LEU A 506 -1.69 18.90 25.12
N PHE A 507 -0.71 18.55 25.97
CA PHE A 507 0.71 18.52 25.62
C PHE A 507 1.08 17.43 24.58
N MET A 508 0.17 16.50 24.27
CA MET A 508 0.35 15.53 23.17
C MET A 508 -0.19 16.05 21.82
N SER A 509 -0.85 17.21 21.81
CA SER A 509 -1.75 17.63 20.73
C SER A 509 -1.57 19.12 20.37
N PRO A 510 -0.39 19.53 19.86
CA PRO A 510 -0.02 20.94 19.69
C PRO A 510 -0.90 21.74 18.72
N LEU A 511 -1.68 21.07 17.85
CA LEU A 511 -2.57 21.67 16.86
C LEU A 511 -4.08 21.50 17.18
N ALA A 512 -4.43 20.80 18.27
CA ALA A 512 -5.81 20.50 18.63
C ALA A 512 -6.40 21.47 19.69
N MET A 513 -7.67 21.83 19.57
CA MET A 513 -8.37 22.70 20.51
C MET A 513 -8.44 22.09 21.93
N GLU A 514 -8.35 22.91 22.98
CA GLU A 514 -8.55 22.47 24.37
C GLU A 514 -10.03 22.25 24.71
N GLN A 515 -10.34 21.28 25.59
CA GLN A 515 -11.68 21.05 26.10
C GLN A 515 -12.09 22.05 27.20
N ARG A 516 -13.03 22.95 26.85
CA ARG A 516 -13.67 23.88 27.80
C ARG A 516 -14.29 23.22 29.04
N THR A 517 -14.64 21.93 28.96
CA THR A 517 -15.21 21.14 30.08
C THR A 517 -14.18 20.42 30.94
N ARG A 518 -12.95 20.21 30.43
CA ARG A 518 -11.85 19.52 31.12
C ARG A 518 -10.50 20.13 30.67
N PRO A 519 -10.10 21.29 31.23
CA PRO A 519 -8.82 21.91 30.90
C PRO A 519 -7.63 20.95 31.06
N GLY A 520 -6.62 21.12 30.22
CA GLY A 520 -5.49 20.21 30.05
C GLY A 520 -5.77 18.95 29.20
N LEU A 521 -7.01 18.75 28.72
CA LEU A 521 -7.34 17.75 27.68
C LEU A 521 -7.68 18.42 26.34
N SER A 522 -7.42 17.72 25.24
CA SER A 522 -7.70 18.18 23.87
C SER A 522 -8.98 17.59 23.30
N ALA A 523 -9.61 18.28 22.35
CA ALA A 523 -10.76 17.80 21.59
C ALA A 523 -10.31 16.88 20.43
N ARG A 524 -9.62 15.78 20.78
CA ARG A 524 -8.99 14.82 19.87
C ARG A 524 -9.56 13.41 20.05
N PHE A 525 -9.56 12.61 18.98
CA PHE A 525 -9.63 11.16 19.06
C PHE A 525 -8.59 10.51 18.14
N GLU A 526 -8.25 9.26 18.47
CA GLU A 526 -7.57 8.32 17.58
C GLU A 526 -8.37 7.03 17.51
N LEU A 527 -8.40 6.39 16.33
CA LEU A 527 -9.09 5.12 16.14
C LEU A 527 -8.10 3.96 16.11
N PHE A 528 -8.20 3.09 17.11
CA PHE A 528 -7.44 1.85 17.19
C PHE A 528 -8.31 0.64 16.83
N ILE A 529 -7.74 -0.28 16.06
CA ILE A 529 -8.31 -1.61 15.79
C ILE A 529 -7.16 -2.61 15.94
N ASN A 530 -7.35 -3.68 16.72
CA ASN A 530 -6.34 -4.72 16.91
C ASN A 530 -4.93 -4.21 17.29
N GLY A 531 -4.85 -3.22 18.19
CA GLY A 531 -3.61 -2.56 18.63
C GLY A 531 -2.88 -1.74 17.57
N THR A 532 -3.54 -1.40 16.45
CA THR A 532 -2.99 -0.53 15.40
C THR A 532 -3.83 0.74 15.28
N GLU A 533 -3.18 1.90 15.20
CA GLU A 533 -3.79 3.20 14.91
C GLU A 533 -4.13 3.30 13.42
N TYR A 534 -5.34 3.75 13.07
CA TYR A 534 -5.77 3.93 11.68
C TYR A 534 -6.03 5.38 11.31
N CYS A 535 -6.47 6.18 12.28
CA CYS A 535 -6.89 7.55 12.10
C CYS A 535 -6.63 8.37 13.37
N ASN A 536 -6.23 9.63 13.18
CA ASN A 536 -6.12 10.66 14.20
C ASN A 536 -6.92 11.89 13.73
N ALA A 537 -7.68 12.51 14.61
CA ALA A 537 -8.58 13.62 14.26
C ALA A 537 -8.89 14.52 15.46
N TYR A 538 -9.14 15.80 15.22
CA TYR A 538 -9.45 16.77 16.28
C TYR A 538 -10.32 17.94 15.82
N SER A 539 -10.92 18.65 16.78
CA SER A 539 -11.35 20.02 16.57
C SER A 539 -10.10 20.91 16.52
N GLU A 540 -9.98 21.74 15.50
CA GLU A 540 -8.78 22.52 15.21
C GLU A 540 -8.52 23.65 16.20
N LEU A 541 -7.27 23.82 16.60
CA LEU A 541 -6.87 25.06 17.26
C LEU A 541 -6.90 26.21 16.25
N ASN A 542 -7.83 27.13 16.45
CA ASN A 542 -8.00 28.32 15.61
C ASN A 542 -7.67 29.65 16.33
N ASP A 543 -7.12 29.59 17.55
CA ASP A 543 -6.58 30.74 18.25
C ASP A 543 -5.10 30.96 17.87
N PRO A 544 -4.74 32.09 17.22
CA PRO A 544 -3.37 32.34 16.76
C PRO A 544 -2.37 32.60 17.90
N GLN A 545 -2.82 33.12 19.06
CA GLN A 545 -1.95 33.42 20.19
C GLN A 545 -1.59 32.14 20.94
N GLU A 546 -2.58 31.28 21.20
CA GLU A 546 -2.37 29.96 21.78
C GLU A 546 -1.53 29.07 20.84
N GLN A 547 -1.78 29.11 19.52
CA GLN A 547 -0.98 28.35 18.57
C GLN A 547 0.50 28.81 18.55
N TYR A 548 0.77 30.11 18.70
CA TYR A 548 2.12 30.65 18.82
C TYR A 548 2.84 30.12 20.06
N TYR A 549 2.20 30.13 21.23
CA TYR A 549 2.79 29.57 22.46
C TYR A 549 3.10 28.07 22.33
N ARG A 550 2.27 27.31 21.63
CA ARG A 550 2.52 25.87 21.38
C ARG A 550 3.68 25.63 20.42
N PHE A 551 3.86 26.47 19.39
CA PHE A 551 5.07 26.42 18.56
C PHE A 551 6.32 26.83 19.37
N GLN A 552 6.23 27.79 20.27
CA GLN A 552 7.34 28.10 21.19
C GLN A 552 7.70 26.91 22.09
N GLN A 553 6.70 26.21 22.64
CA GLN A 553 6.95 24.99 23.42
C GLN A 553 7.61 23.89 22.58
N GLN A 554 7.14 23.64 21.36
CA GLN A 554 7.76 22.65 20.47
C GLN A 554 9.21 23.01 20.09
N LEU A 555 9.53 24.30 19.93
CA LEU A 555 10.92 24.75 19.74
C LEU A 555 11.78 24.51 20.99
N LEU A 556 11.23 24.63 22.20
CA LEU A 556 11.93 24.27 23.45
C LEU A 556 12.11 22.76 23.57
N ASP A 557 11.07 21.96 23.30
CA ASP A 557 11.13 20.48 23.31
C ASP A 557 12.24 19.99 22.36
N ARG A 558 12.31 20.58 21.15
CA ARG A 558 13.38 20.34 20.17
C ARG A 558 14.77 20.70 20.68
N GLN A 559 14.92 21.81 21.40
CA GLN A 559 16.19 22.18 22.06
C GLN A 559 16.59 21.18 23.17
N THR A 560 15.62 20.47 23.77
CA THR A 560 15.92 19.37 24.72
C THR A 560 16.23 18.02 24.05
N GLY A 561 16.30 17.97 22.72
CA GLY A 561 16.67 16.78 21.94
C GLY A 561 15.50 16.06 21.28
N ASP A 562 14.31 16.67 21.18
CA ASP A 562 13.19 16.09 20.46
C ASP A 562 13.25 16.39 18.95
N ASP A 563 13.94 15.51 18.21
CA ASP A 563 14.10 15.56 16.74
C ASP A 563 12.78 15.54 15.94
N GLU A 564 11.67 15.16 16.58
CA GLU A 564 10.34 15.06 15.96
C GLU A 564 9.49 16.32 16.16
N ALA A 565 9.91 17.26 17.02
CA ALA A 565 9.10 18.41 17.40
C ALA A 565 9.02 19.50 16.28
N MET A 566 7.81 20.04 16.11
CA MET A 566 7.46 20.97 15.04
C MET A 566 8.30 22.26 15.04
N ALA A 567 8.63 22.76 13.85
CA ALA A 567 9.09 24.13 13.69
C ALA A 567 7.90 25.12 13.66
N LEU A 568 8.15 26.36 14.06
CA LEU A 568 7.20 27.47 14.03
C LEU A 568 6.99 27.96 12.59
N ASP A 569 5.74 27.99 12.13
CA ASP A 569 5.36 28.52 10.81
C ASP A 569 4.65 29.88 10.95
N GLU A 570 5.35 30.96 10.60
CA GLU A 570 4.78 32.31 10.62
C GLU A 570 3.65 32.52 9.60
N THR A 571 3.65 31.79 8.48
CA THR A 571 2.65 31.94 7.41
C THR A 571 1.33 31.30 7.86
N PHE A 572 1.41 30.14 8.49
CA PHE A 572 0.25 29.51 9.14
C PHE A 572 -0.28 30.37 10.30
N LEU A 573 0.58 30.95 11.14
CA LEU A 573 0.15 31.88 12.18
C LEU A 573 -0.56 33.12 11.61
N LYS A 574 -0.06 33.70 10.51
CA LYS A 574 -0.72 34.81 9.79
C LYS A 574 -2.09 34.37 9.22
N ALA A 575 -2.22 33.14 8.73
CA ALA A 575 -3.51 32.60 8.31
C ALA A 575 -4.51 32.45 9.47
N LEU A 576 -4.08 31.98 10.64
CA LEU A 576 -4.92 31.97 11.84
C LEU A 576 -5.34 33.38 12.30
N GLN A 577 -4.49 34.40 12.09
CA GLN A 577 -4.81 35.81 12.36
C GLN A 577 -5.83 36.41 11.37
N VAL A 578 -5.88 35.93 10.13
CA VAL A 578 -6.96 36.27 9.18
C VAL A 578 -8.28 35.63 9.62
N GLY A 579 -8.21 34.42 10.20
CA GLY A 579 -9.30 33.77 10.92
C GLY A 579 -9.65 32.40 10.33
N LEU A 580 -9.29 31.34 11.05
CA LEU A 580 -9.78 29.99 10.76
C LEU A 580 -11.16 29.80 11.43
N PRO A 581 -12.24 29.52 10.68
CA PRO A 581 -13.54 29.15 11.26
C PRO A 581 -13.39 27.97 12.24
N PRO A 582 -14.31 27.78 13.20
CA PRO A 582 -14.35 26.56 14.01
C PRO A 582 -14.37 25.35 13.07
N THR A 583 -13.32 24.53 13.09
CA THR A 583 -13.05 23.50 12.07
C THR A 583 -12.71 22.20 12.78
N ALA A 584 -12.89 21.06 12.12
CA ALA A 584 -12.31 19.80 12.56
C ALA A 584 -11.56 19.13 11.41
N GLY A 585 -10.35 18.64 11.72
CA GLY A 585 -9.45 17.94 10.83
C GLY A 585 -9.36 16.46 11.14
N TRP A 586 -9.03 15.69 10.12
CA TRP A 586 -9.01 14.23 10.14
C TRP A 586 -7.90 13.72 9.25
N GLY A 587 -7.12 12.74 9.73
CA GLY A 587 -6.13 12.02 8.94
C GLY A 587 -6.30 10.50 9.08
N MET A 588 -6.08 9.75 8.01
CA MET A 588 -6.16 8.29 7.98
C MET A 588 -5.08 7.66 7.10
N GLY A 589 -4.37 6.66 7.61
CA GLY A 589 -3.34 5.93 6.88
C GLY A 589 -3.92 4.92 5.89
N ILE A 590 -3.97 5.26 4.60
CA ILE A 590 -4.56 4.41 3.54
C ILE A 590 -3.84 3.07 3.44
N ASP A 591 -2.52 3.06 3.64
CA ASP A 591 -1.70 1.85 3.68
C ASP A 591 -2.11 0.88 4.80
N ARG A 592 -2.38 1.41 6.01
CA ARG A 592 -2.85 0.59 7.14
C ARG A 592 -4.27 0.08 6.88
N VAL A 593 -5.17 0.91 6.35
CA VAL A 593 -6.55 0.49 5.98
C VAL A 593 -6.54 -0.60 4.90
N ALA A 594 -5.65 -0.50 3.91
CA ALA A 594 -5.44 -1.56 2.92
C ALA A 594 -5.00 -2.88 3.59
N MET A 595 -4.04 -2.83 4.53
CA MET A 595 -3.66 -4.02 5.31
C MET A 595 -4.86 -4.65 6.03
N LEU A 596 -5.67 -3.83 6.73
CA LEU A 596 -6.81 -4.30 7.51
C LEU A 596 -7.86 -5.00 6.62
N LEU A 597 -8.19 -4.41 5.48
CA LEU A 597 -9.21 -4.94 4.56
C LEU A 597 -8.70 -6.09 3.69
N ASN A 598 -7.38 -6.24 3.52
CA ASN A 598 -6.74 -7.40 2.88
C ASN A 598 -6.36 -8.52 3.87
N GLY A 599 -6.38 -8.27 5.19
CA GLY A 599 -5.88 -9.21 6.21
C GLY A 599 -4.35 -9.32 6.25
N SER A 600 -3.62 -8.34 5.71
CA SER A 600 -2.16 -8.36 5.59
C SER A 600 -1.47 -8.22 6.94
N SER A 601 -0.45 -9.05 7.16
CA SER A 601 0.35 -9.01 8.40
C SER A 601 1.49 -7.98 8.41
N THR A 602 1.70 -7.25 7.31
CA THR A 602 2.63 -6.11 7.20
C THR A 602 2.29 -5.21 6.02
N ILE A 603 2.54 -3.90 6.18
CA ILE A 603 2.42 -2.83 5.19
C ILE A 603 3.17 -3.12 3.88
N ARG A 604 4.20 -3.97 3.94
CA ARG A 604 4.99 -4.39 2.77
C ARG A 604 4.22 -5.30 1.81
N GLU A 605 3.04 -5.82 2.17
CA GLU A 605 2.16 -6.48 1.21
C GLU A 605 1.33 -5.48 0.39
N ASP A 606 0.95 -4.35 1.00
CA ASP A 606 0.00 -3.38 0.45
C ASP A 606 0.67 -2.14 -0.17
N ILE A 607 1.99 -2.02 -0.04
CA ILE A 607 2.83 -1.15 -0.85
C ILE A 607 3.42 -1.96 -2.01
N LEU A 608 3.30 -1.45 -3.24
CA LEU A 608 3.70 -2.16 -4.46
C LEU A 608 5.21 -2.41 -4.48
N PHE A 609 5.99 -1.36 -4.23
CA PHE A 609 7.45 -1.39 -4.11
C PHE A 609 7.84 -0.76 -2.76
N PRO A 610 7.84 -1.51 -1.64
CA PRO A 610 8.16 -0.96 -0.33
C PRO A 610 9.65 -0.60 -0.23
N LEU A 611 10.00 0.33 0.65
CA LEU A 611 11.41 0.59 0.94
C LEU A 611 11.98 -0.60 1.73
N LEU A 612 13.13 -1.09 1.30
CA LEU A 612 13.81 -2.24 1.90
C LEU A 612 15.23 -1.84 2.28
N ARG A 613 15.66 -2.19 3.50
CA ARG A 613 16.99 -1.88 4.00
C ARG A 613 18.08 -2.33 3.02
N HIS A 614 19.18 -1.58 3.00
CA HIS A 614 20.35 -1.85 2.16
C HIS A 614 21.15 -3.02 2.73
N ASP A 615 20.62 -4.23 2.56
CA ASP A 615 21.28 -5.49 2.84
C ASP A 615 22.53 -5.61 1.95
N ALA A 616 23.70 -5.17 2.40
CA ALA A 616 24.97 -5.28 1.66
C ALA A 616 25.31 -6.74 1.26
N THR A 617 24.74 -7.71 1.98
CA THR A 617 24.87 -9.15 1.75
C THR A 617 23.73 -9.77 0.92
N SER A 618 22.69 -9.01 0.54
CA SER A 618 21.58 -9.53 -0.28
C SER A 618 22.03 -9.99 -1.66
N HIS A 619 21.23 -10.85 -2.29
CA HIS A 619 21.45 -11.25 -3.67
C HIS A 619 21.53 -10.02 -4.59
N ASP A 620 20.61 -9.07 -4.42
CA ASP A 620 20.56 -7.86 -5.23
C ASP A 620 21.70 -6.87 -4.98
N ALA A 621 22.23 -6.74 -3.76
CA ALA A 621 23.42 -5.93 -3.51
C ALA A 621 24.68 -6.57 -4.11
N LYS A 622 24.88 -7.89 -3.87
CA LYS A 622 25.95 -8.68 -4.51
C LYS A 622 25.86 -8.64 -6.03
N ARG A 623 24.65 -8.63 -6.58
CA ARG A 623 24.40 -8.50 -8.02
C ARG A 623 24.61 -7.07 -8.49
N ARG A 624 24.19 -6.02 -7.77
CA ARG A 624 24.50 -4.61 -8.10
C ARG A 624 26.01 -4.33 -8.11
N CYS A 625 26.82 -4.92 -7.24
CA CYS A 625 28.28 -4.84 -7.37
C CYS A 625 28.80 -5.51 -8.67
N LYS A 626 28.16 -6.60 -9.12
CA LYS A 626 28.44 -7.27 -10.42
C LYS A 626 27.73 -6.63 -11.63
N THR A 627 26.75 -5.75 -11.42
CA THR A 627 25.89 -5.17 -12.48
C THR A 627 26.13 -3.66 -12.65
N ALA A 628 26.81 -3.01 -11.69
CA ALA A 628 27.71 -1.91 -12.00
C ALA A 628 28.76 -2.34 -13.04
N SER A 629 29.14 -3.63 -13.06
CA SER A 629 29.94 -4.22 -14.13
C SER A 629 29.16 -4.57 -15.42
N PHE A 630 27.87 -4.21 -15.55
CA PHE A 630 27.10 -4.29 -16.81
C PHE A 630 27.36 -3.08 -17.72
N PHE A 631 27.61 -1.90 -17.11
CA PHE A 631 28.37 -0.80 -17.73
C PHE A 631 29.87 -0.87 -17.39
N GLY A 632 30.31 -1.97 -16.77
CA GLY A 632 31.71 -2.27 -16.63
C GLY A 632 32.28 -2.55 -18.00
N PHE A 633 33.01 -1.59 -18.54
CA PHE A 633 33.84 -1.78 -19.72
C PHE A 633 34.67 -3.05 -19.50
N ASN A 634 34.25 -4.13 -20.16
CA ASN A 634 34.87 -5.45 -20.04
C ASN A 634 36.37 -5.27 -20.28
N HIS A 635 37.24 -5.87 -19.44
CA HIS A 635 38.70 -5.74 -19.56
C HIS A 635 39.17 -5.86 -21.03
N ASN A 636 38.62 -6.82 -21.78
CA ASN A 636 38.92 -7.01 -23.20
C ASN A 636 38.40 -5.87 -24.10
N MET A 637 37.22 -5.31 -23.81
CA MET A 637 36.67 -4.13 -24.50
C MET A 637 37.44 -2.84 -24.16
N THR A 638 37.91 -2.67 -22.92
CA THR A 638 38.75 -1.54 -22.51
C THR A 638 40.08 -1.59 -23.26
N LEU A 639 40.73 -2.76 -23.31
CA LEU A 639 41.95 -2.96 -24.10
C LEU A 639 41.70 -2.75 -25.60
N PHE A 640 40.59 -3.25 -26.15
CA PHE A 640 40.19 -3.01 -27.54
C PHE A 640 39.98 -1.53 -27.86
N CYS A 641 39.26 -0.79 -27.00
CA CYS A 641 39.04 0.65 -27.18
C CYS A 641 40.35 1.44 -27.04
N LEU A 642 41.25 1.05 -26.13
CA LEU A 642 42.57 1.67 -26.00
C LEU A 642 43.48 1.37 -27.22
N ASN A 643 43.37 0.20 -27.84
CA ASN A 643 44.07 -0.11 -29.10
C ASN A 643 43.55 0.77 -30.25
N ALA A 644 42.23 0.83 -30.44
CA ALA A 644 41.61 1.67 -31.48
C ALA A 644 41.89 3.17 -31.26
N LEU A 645 41.97 3.61 -30.01
CA LEU A 645 42.38 4.96 -29.62
C LEU A 645 43.85 5.24 -29.98
N GLU A 646 44.76 4.32 -29.69
CA GLU A 646 46.18 4.45 -30.07
C GLU A 646 46.33 4.54 -31.60
N GLU A 647 45.62 3.70 -32.36
CA GLU A 647 45.64 3.74 -33.83
C GLU A 647 45.13 5.07 -34.40
N GLU A 648 44.02 5.62 -33.89
CA GLU A 648 43.53 6.94 -34.32
C GLU A 648 44.45 8.09 -33.89
N MET A 649 45.11 7.99 -32.73
CA MET A 649 46.10 8.98 -32.31
C MET A 649 47.38 8.93 -33.16
N LEU A 650 47.80 7.75 -33.61
CA LEU A 650 48.90 7.60 -34.57
C LEU A 650 48.53 8.19 -35.95
N LYS A 651 47.33 7.86 -36.48
CA LYS A 651 46.83 8.43 -37.76
C LYS A 651 46.71 9.95 -37.73
N ARG A 652 46.47 10.55 -36.57
CA ARG A 652 46.31 12.00 -36.36
C ARG A 652 47.58 12.72 -35.88
N ALA A 653 48.73 12.02 -35.85
CA ALA A 653 50.01 12.56 -35.38
C ALA A 653 49.95 13.21 -33.99
N ALA A 654 49.22 12.58 -33.05
CA ALA A 654 49.06 13.07 -31.69
C ALA A 654 50.41 13.11 -30.92
N PRO A 655 50.58 14.01 -29.94
CA PRO A 655 51.84 14.15 -29.19
C PRO A 655 52.29 12.85 -28.52
N THR A 656 53.59 12.54 -28.63
CA THR A 656 54.21 11.28 -28.18
C THR A 656 53.90 10.96 -26.71
N GLU A 657 53.93 11.97 -25.85
CA GLU A 657 53.61 11.86 -24.42
C GLU A 657 52.18 11.35 -24.16
N SER A 658 51.22 11.69 -25.03
CA SER A 658 49.82 11.26 -24.91
C SER A 658 49.63 9.81 -25.38
N LEU A 659 50.34 9.39 -26.43
CA LEU A 659 50.42 7.98 -26.85
C LEU A 659 51.06 7.12 -25.74
N GLU A 660 52.12 7.62 -25.10
CA GLU A 660 52.83 6.91 -24.04
C GLU A 660 51.98 6.73 -22.78
N LYS A 661 51.22 7.75 -22.36
CA LYS A 661 50.23 7.64 -21.27
C LYS A 661 49.16 6.57 -21.55
N ILE A 662 48.70 6.44 -22.79
CA ILE A 662 47.74 5.39 -23.20
C ILE A 662 48.37 4.01 -23.21
N ARG A 663 49.63 3.88 -23.67
CA ARG A 663 50.40 2.63 -23.60
C ARG A 663 50.60 2.17 -22.16
N GLN A 664 50.97 3.09 -21.26
CA GLN A 664 51.10 2.82 -19.83
C GLN A 664 49.76 2.41 -19.20
N LEU A 665 48.66 3.10 -19.52
CA LEU A 665 47.31 2.74 -19.05
C LEU A 665 46.90 1.34 -19.53
N ARG A 666 47.12 1.01 -20.81
CA ARG A 666 46.87 -0.33 -21.37
C ARG A 666 47.72 -1.39 -20.68
N GLN A 667 49.01 -1.13 -20.48
CA GLN A 667 49.94 -2.06 -19.84
C GLN A 667 49.54 -2.31 -18.38
N CYS A 668 49.24 -1.25 -17.62
CA CYS A 668 48.74 -1.33 -16.25
C CYS A 668 47.45 -2.16 -16.17
N LEU A 669 46.47 -1.90 -17.03
CA LEU A 669 45.24 -2.70 -17.09
C LEU A 669 45.51 -4.18 -17.42
N SER A 670 46.43 -4.45 -18.36
CA SER A 670 46.76 -5.83 -18.78
C SER A 670 47.50 -6.66 -17.72
N THR A 671 48.14 -6.02 -16.74
CA THR A 671 48.86 -6.72 -15.65
C THR A 671 48.04 -6.86 -14.36
N MET A 672 46.85 -6.24 -14.26
CA MET A 672 45.94 -6.48 -13.15
C MET A 672 45.36 -7.90 -13.21
N GLN A 673 45.69 -8.75 -12.23
CA GLN A 673 45.08 -10.08 -12.12
C GLN A 673 43.57 -9.99 -11.89
N GLN A 674 42.79 -10.89 -12.50
CA GLN A 674 41.33 -10.99 -12.33
C GLN A 674 40.86 -11.50 -10.95
N ARG A 675 41.68 -11.38 -9.90
CA ARG A 675 41.30 -11.78 -8.53
C ARG A 675 40.64 -10.60 -7.82
N ASP A 676 39.36 -10.78 -7.52
CA ASP A 676 38.54 -9.97 -6.62
C ASP A 676 38.65 -8.45 -6.76
N MET A 677 38.09 -7.92 -7.86
CA MET A 677 37.70 -6.50 -8.00
C MET A 677 36.63 -6.02 -6.98
N VAL A 678 36.41 -6.76 -5.89
CA VAL A 678 35.46 -6.45 -4.81
C VAL A 678 36.11 -5.55 -3.74
N THR A 679 37.43 -5.61 -3.57
CA THR A 679 38.15 -4.92 -2.49
C THR A 679 39.46 -4.28 -2.97
N TYR A 680 39.36 -3.11 -3.60
CA TYR A 680 40.44 -2.12 -3.57
C TYR A 680 39.90 -0.70 -3.81
N ALA A 681 39.51 -0.04 -2.72
CA ALA A 681 39.55 1.42 -2.63
C ALA A 681 40.78 1.79 -1.81
N PRO A 682 41.76 2.54 -2.36
CA PRO A 682 42.82 3.13 -1.54
C PRO A 682 42.19 4.13 -0.57
N GLU A 683 42.52 4.04 0.72
CA GLU A 683 41.98 4.95 1.74
C GLU A 683 42.61 6.35 1.67
N ASP A 684 43.76 6.49 1.00
CA ASP A 684 44.48 7.75 0.76
C ASP A 684 44.54 8.14 -0.73
N GLY A 685 44.54 9.45 -1.01
CA GLY A 685 45.19 10.00 -2.21
C GLY A 685 44.44 9.98 -3.56
N ALA A 686 43.30 10.68 -3.64
CA ALA A 686 42.81 11.36 -4.86
C ALA A 686 42.87 10.66 -6.26
N PRO A 687 42.06 9.62 -6.53
CA PRO A 687 41.96 8.99 -7.86
C PRO A 687 40.81 9.51 -8.76
N ARG A 688 40.27 10.72 -8.51
CA ARG A 688 39.11 11.27 -9.25
C ARG A 688 39.48 12.17 -10.46
N GLY A 689 40.51 13.01 -10.34
CA GLY A 689 40.87 14.00 -11.38
C GLY A 689 41.29 13.38 -12.71
N TRP A 690 42.30 12.51 -12.69
CA TRP A 690 42.90 11.96 -13.93
C TRP A 690 41.92 11.21 -14.83
N ARG A 691 40.89 10.55 -14.26
CA ARG A 691 39.85 9.86 -15.06
C ARG A 691 38.96 10.85 -15.79
N TYR A 692 38.59 11.94 -15.13
CA TYR A 692 37.82 13.03 -15.73
C TYR A 692 38.64 13.74 -16.81
N GLU A 693 39.91 14.06 -16.54
CA GLU A 693 40.82 14.67 -17.51
C GLU A 693 41.07 13.79 -18.73
N ALA A 694 41.32 12.48 -18.55
CA ALA A 694 41.49 11.54 -19.65
C ALA A 694 40.21 11.42 -20.50
N THR A 695 39.04 11.33 -19.86
CA THR A 695 37.75 11.33 -20.58
C THR A 695 37.54 12.63 -21.35
N MET A 696 37.87 13.77 -20.76
CA MET A 696 37.75 15.08 -21.41
C MET A 696 38.79 15.32 -22.53
N ALA A 697 39.97 14.74 -22.43
CA ALA A 697 40.97 14.73 -23.49
C ALA A 697 40.51 13.88 -24.69
N VAL A 698 39.97 12.68 -24.42
CA VAL A 698 39.36 11.81 -25.42
C VAL A 698 38.17 12.51 -26.12
N LEU A 699 37.29 13.15 -25.36
CA LEU A 699 36.16 13.90 -25.92
C LEU A 699 36.63 15.07 -26.81
N ARG A 700 37.68 15.82 -26.41
CA ARG A 700 38.27 16.86 -27.27
C ARG A 700 38.85 16.26 -28.57
N LEU A 701 39.57 15.15 -28.49
CA LEU A 701 40.20 14.50 -29.65
C LEU A 701 39.18 14.03 -30.72
N PHE A 702 38.01 13.54 -30.29
CA PHE A 702 36.97 13.03 -31.21
C PHE A 702 35.90 14.06 -31.60
N CYS A 703 35.49 14.93 -30.68
CA CYS A 703 34.34 15.82 -30.92
C CYS A 703 34.73 17.19 -31.49
N TYR A 704 35.97 17.65 -31.28
CA TYR A 704 36.41 18.96 -31.77
C TYR A 704 36.96 18.85 -33.20
N ARG A 705 36.20 19.33 -34.19
CA ARG A 705 36.63 19.44 -35.60
C ARG A 705 37.54 20.65 -35.87
N GLY A 706 38.39 21.01 -34.92
CA GLY A 706 39.44 22.02 -35.08
C GLY A 706 40.76 21.37 -35.47
N LYS A 707 41.59 22.08 -36.25
CA LYS A 707 43.01 21.72 -36.35
C LYS A 707 43.69 22.04 -35.02
N TYR A 708 44.56 21.13 -34.57
CA TYR A 708 45.63 21.45 -33.61
C TYR A 708 46.73 22.25 -34.33
#